data_AF-A0A0Q5ZEW9-F1
#
_entry.id   AF-A0A0Q5ZEW9-F1
#
_cell.length_a   1.000
_cell.length_b   1.000
_cell.length_c   1.000
_cell.angle_alpha   90.00
_cell.angle_beta   90.00
_cell.angle_gamma   90.00
#
_symmetry.space_group_name_H-M   'P 1'
#
loop_
_entity.id
_entity.type
_entity.pdbx_description
1 polymer ?
#
loop_
_entity_poly.entity_id
_entity_poly.type
_entity_poly.pdbx_seq_one_letter_code
_entity_poly.pdbx_strand_id
1 'polypeptide(L)'
;MRFLQRLMGRGQRGRDGGTPAAPTAASGPSEARSRFERGAALLQQGDARAAAELLLQAIALRDPQDDFVPEAHLLRGRAWALLGDTRQALVSHEAAIAARAGYAEAATEAAGLLHALGRHEEAVTWADRRDIPTGDVVAASESLARGNAALQTWDLAAAAACYRRAAAAAPSDPVARLNRGFVALEQGDANSAIGHLRQALALSPSGAAHVADAQFLLGRAYRTLGHAAPALAAFDTAAVARPDFVEPIEEALALARSRASNKDVLAWAERLQQVRPSAKSSLAVAEALFELRRLDEAAAAIDGVLASEPDNADAWTCRCSVMLAVGDVDQAITASERALVLGGRSRQAIVNHGIALAQAGRVAEAEASLRELLIQDPGDAAAAHSLMSILLDARRAQESVEVGRQALDRNPEDPDLHWVLSEALMLLGDYARGWAEYEWRWRADHGSRSLLPETEKPFWHGQEDITGKSMLIAPEQGFGDCIQFLRYVPLVSARAERIQVLVPKELHELALLARLPANCVLVASGEAIAPFDFHTSLMSLPLALGPALPIPAALPYLRGDPGRVESWRQRIAAEGCKLNVGVTWSGNLDHRNDRNRSIPLQVFRGIEAAGCRFVSLQPVVRESDRQAMSNWPELLLWGEELRSFLDTASLMEALDVVVAVDTSVVHLAGALGLPTKVLLPRRPDWRWQLEREDTPWYPSARLFRQAKPGDWPEVLARVRADLEALAAQRN
;
A
#
# COMPACT_ATOMS: atom_id res chain seq x y z
N MET A 1 -29.78 5.84 -2.10
CA MET A 1 -30.48 6.73 -3.06
C MET A 1 -30.14 6.45 -4.52
N ARG A 2 -29.05 6.97 -5.12
CA ARG A 2 -28.81 6.85 -6.59
C ARG A 2 -28.77 5.41 -7.13
N PHE A 3 -28.27 4.44 -6.35
CA PHE A 3 -28.34 3.00 -6.66
C PHE A 3 -29.80 2.52 -6.86
N LEU A 4 -30.68 2.78 -5.88
CA LEU A 4 -32.12 2.43 -5.93
C LEU A 4 -32.84 3.07 -7.12
N GLN A 5 -32.44 4.28 -7.53
CA GLN A 5 -33.02 4.97 -8.68
C GLN A 5 -32.63 4.34 -10.04
N ARG A 6 -31.49 3.65 -10.13
CA ARG A 6 -31.06 2.95 -11.36
C ARG A 6 -31.80 1.63 -11.62
N LEU A 7 -32.45 1.06 -10.59
CA LEU A 7 -33.40 -0.07 -10.71
C LEU A 7 -34.76 0.31 -11.34
N MET A 8 -35.00 1.59 -11.67
CA MET A 8 -36.33 2.13 -12.04
C MET A 8 -36.30 2.94 -13.36
N GLY A 9 -35.92 2.28 -14.46
CA GLY A 9 -35.49 2.90 -15.73
C GLY A 9 -36.47 3.85 -16.45
N ARG A 10 -35.93 4.65 -17.39
CA ARG A 10 -36.66 5.59 -18.26
C ARG A 10 -36.01 5.71 -19.65
N GLY A 11 -36.81 5.98 -20.68
CA GLY A 11 -36.37 6.22 -22.08
C GLY A 11 -37.10 7.38 -22.75
N GLN A 12 -36.59 7.83 -23.91
CA GLN A 12 -37.11 8.98 -24.69
C GLN A 12 -37.76 8.57 -26.03
N ARG A 13 -38.30 9.53 -26.80
CA ARG A 13 -39.18 9.31 -27.97
C ARG A 13 -38.58 9.81 -29.29
N GLY A 14 -38.95 9.16 -30.39
CA GLY A 14 -38.76 9.63 -31.78
C GLY A 14 -39.98 9.31 -32.67
N ARG A 15 -39.92 9.67 -33.96
CA ARG A 15 -40.90 9.36 -35.02
C ARG A 15 -40.18 9.19 -36.38
N ASP A 16 -40.79 8.95 -37.55
CA ASP A 16 -42.19 8.72 -38.02
C ASP A 16 -42.10 7.65 -39.16
N GLY A 17 -43.09 7.26 -40.00
CA GLY A 17 -44.48 7.67 -40.19
C GLY A 17 -44.86 7.69 -41.69
N GLY A 18 -45.11 6.54 -42.33
CA GLY A 18 -45.39 6.44 -43.77
C GLY A 18 -45.98 5.11 -44.27
N THR A 19 -46.92 5.19 -45.21
CA THR A 19 -47.60 4.10 -45.96
C THR A 19 -47.30 4.28 -47.47
N PRO A 20 -47.33 3.25 -48.36
CA PRO A 20 -48.62 2.71 -48.86
C PRO A 20 -48.65 1.28 -49.48
N ALA A 21 -49.89 0.86 -49.80
CA ALA A 21 -50.33 -0.02 -50.91
C ALA A 21 -49.93 -1.52 -51.00
N ALA A 22 -50.85 -2.30 -51.59
CA ALA A 22 -50.72 -3.70 -52.03
C ALA A 22 -51.00 -3.81 -53.55
N PRO A 23 -50.68 -4.93 -54.23
CA PRO A 23 -51.79 -5.77 -54.72
C PRO A 23 -51.52 -7.29 -54.96
N THR A 24 -52.56 -8.09 -54.70
CA THR A 24 -53.01 -9.32 -55.41
C THR A 24 -52.03 -10.42 -55.87
N ALA A 25 -51.88 -11.44 -55.02
CA ALA A 25 -52.37 -12.81 -55.18
C ALA A 25 -52.08 -13.61 -56.49
N ALA A 26 -51.28 -14.67 -56.33
CA ALA A 26 -51.25 -15.87 -57.19
C ALA A 26 -50.95 -17.12 -56.32
N SER A 27 -51.20 -18.33 -56.84
CA SER A 27 -51.26 -19.57 -56.04
C SER A 27 -49.90 -20.15 -55.63
N GLY A 28 -49.42 -19.75 -54.45
CA GLY A 28 -48.45 -20.51 -53.63
C GLY A 28 -49.10 -20.94 -52.30
N PRO A 29 -48.33 -21.14 -51.20
CA PRO A 29 -48.87 -20.82 -49.87
C PRO A 29 -49.45 -19.40 -49.89
N SER A 30 -50.45 -19.10 -49.05
CA SER A 30 -51.14 -17.80 -49.10
C SER A 30 -50.13 -16.64 -49.07
N GLU A 31 -50.43 -15.54 -49.77
CA GLU A 31 -49.53 -14.36 -49.82
C GLU A 31 -49.21 -13.82 -48.42
N ALA A 32 -50.10 -14.13 -47.46
CA ALA A 32 -49.95 -13.96 -46.04
C ALA A 32 -48.96 -14.97 -45.42
N ARG A 33 -49.19 -16.29 -45.57
CA ARG A 33 -48.32 -17.37 -45.06
C ARG A 33 -46.87 -17.26 -45.55
N SER A 34 -46.67 -16.96 -46.83
CA SER A 34 -45.32 -16.78 -47.41
C SER A 34 -44.57 -15.60 -46.78
N ARG A 35 -45.27 -14.50 -46.47
CA ARG A 35 -44.69 -13.36 -45.73
C ARG A 35 -44.43 -13.69 -44.27
N PHE A 36 -45.28 -14.50 -43.63
CA PHE A 36 -45.05 -14.97 -42.26
C PHE A 36 -43.74 -15.76 -42.15
N GLU A 37 -43.56 -16.77 -43.00
CA GLU A 37 -42.38 -17.65 -42.98
C GLU A 37 -41.09 -16.85 -43.28
N ARG A 38 -41.13 -15.93 -44.24
CA ARG A 38 -40.01 -15.02 -44.52
C ARG A 38 -39.77 -14.00 -43.40
N GLY A 39 -40.82 -13.51 -42.73
CA GLY A 39 -40.72 -12.61 -41.58
C GLY A 39 -40.10 -13.27 -40.35
N ALA A 40 -40.45 -14.53 -40.09
CA ALA A 40 -39.82 -15.36 -39.06
C ALA A 40 -38.33 -15.60 -39.36
N ALA A 41 -37.98 -15.90 -40.62
CA ALA A 41 -36.58 -16.06 -41.05
C ALA A 41 -35.75 -14.77 -40.91
N LEU A 42 -36.31 -13.60 -41.25
CA LEU A 42 -35.65 -12.30 -41.05
C LEU A 42 -35.39 -12.01 -39.55
N LEU A 43 -36.32 -12.38 -38.67
CA LEU A 43 -36.15 -12.23 -37.23
C LEU A 43 -35.02 -13.12 -36.69
N GLN A 44 -34.90 -14.36 -37.17
CA GLN A 44 -33.78 -15.26 -36.84
C GLN A 44 -32.43 -14.74 -37.39
N GLN A 45 -32.44 -13.96 -38.47
CA GLN A 45 -31.27 -13.31 -39.05
C GLN A 45 -30.92 -11.97 -38.38
N GLY A 46 -31.71 -11.52 -37.40
CA GLY A 46 -31.49 -10.28 -36.66
C GLY A 46 -32.08 -9.00 -37.29
N ASP A 47 -32.67 -9.08 -38.48
CA ASP A 47 -33.39 -7.94 -39.09
C ASP A 47 -34.79 -7.81 -38.50
N ALA A 48 -34.83 -7.36 -37.24
CA ALA A 48 -36.07 -7.15 -36.50
C ALA A 48 -36.99 -6.12 -37.18
N ARG A 49 -36.46 -5.17 -37.98
CA ARG A 49 -37.29 -4.14 -38.62
C ARG A 49 -38.02 -4.69 -39.84
N ALA A 50 -37.30 -5.35 -40.76
CA ALA A 50 -37.94 -5.99 -41.90
C ALA A 50 -38.86 -7.14 -41.45
N ALA A 51 -38.48 -7.88 -40.39
CA ALA A 51 -39.35 -8.88 -39.78
C ALA A 51 -40.67 -8.28 -39.26
N ALA A 52 -40.61 -7.21 -38.46
CA ALA A 52 -41.80 -6.60 -37.89
C ALA A 52 -42.81 -6.10 -38.95
N GLU A 53 -42.29 -5.51 -40.03
CA GLU A 53 -43.10 -4.99 -41.14
C GLU A 53 -43.65 -6.11 -42.02
N LEU A 54 -42.86 -7.14 -42.32
CA LEU A 54 -43.31 -8.26 -43.15
C LEU A 54 -44.32 -9.16 -42.43
N LEU A 55 -44.17 -9.33 -41.11
CA LEU A 55 -45.16 -10.00 -40.25
C LEU A 55 -46.46 -9.18 -40.15
N LEU A 56 -46.40 -7.84 -40.12
CA LEU A 56 -47.61 -7.00 -40.22
C LEU A 56 -48.32 -7.19 -41.57
N GLN A 57 -47.58 -7.24 -42.67
CA GLN A 57 -48.16 -7.51 -44.00
C GLN A 57 -48.77 -8.91 -44.08
N ALA A 58 -48.14 -9.92 -43.47
CA ALA A 58 -48.72 -11.27 -43.35
C ALA A 58 -50.07 -11.24 -42.62
N ILE A 59 -50.12 -10.61 -41.44
CA ILE A 59 -51.36 -10.45 -40.66
C ILE A 59 -52.43 -9.66 -41.44
N ALA A 60 -52.04 -8.67 -42.26
CA ALA A 60 -52.97 -7.85 -43.04
C ALA A 60 -53.63 -8.60 -44.21
N LEU A 61 -52.97 -9.62 -44.76
CA LEU A 61 -53.43 -10.40 -45.91
C LEU A 61 -54.09 -11.74 -45.53
N ARG A 62 -54.25 -12.02 -44.23
CA ARG A 62 -54.74 -13.30 -43.69
C ARG A 62 -56.13 -13.70 -44.19
N ASP A 63 -56.30 -14.98 -44.47
CA ASP A 63 -57.61 -15.63 -44.54
C ASP A 63 -58.15 -15.92 -43.11
N PRO A 64 -59.47 -15.95 -42.86
CA PRO A 64 -60.03 -16.41 -41.59
C PRO A 64 -59.61 -17.82 -41.14
N GLN A 65 -59.10 -18.67 -42.04
CA GLN A 65 -58.58 -20.02 -41.74
C GLN A 65 -57.05 -20.07 -41.48
N ASP A 66 -56.32 -18.95 -41.58
CA ASP A 66 -54.85 -18.95 -41.45
C ASP A 66 -54.39 -19.22 -40.00
N ASP A 67 -53.84 -20.42 -39.76
CA ASP A 67 -53.37 -20.95 -38.48
C ASP A 67 -52.24 -20.14 -37.82
N PHE A 68 -51.39 -19.52 -38.64
CA PHE A 68 -50.17 -18.84 -38.19
C PHE A 68 -50.40 -17.45 -37.59
N VAL A 69 -51.61 -16.90 -37.66
CA VAL A 69 -51.91 -15.52 -37.25
C VAL A 69 -51.50 -15.20 -35.80
N PRO A 70 -51.72 -16.07 -34.79
CA PRO A 70 -51.21 -15.85 -33.44
C PRO A 70 -49.67 -15.79 -33.39
N GLU A 71 -49.00 -16.70 -34.09
CA GLU A 71 -47.53 -16.81 -34.13
C GLU A 71 -46.90 -15.60 -34.83
N ALA A 72 -47.51 -15.13 -35.93
CA ALA A 72 -47.09 -13.87 -36.57
C ALA A 72 -47.18 -12.68 -35.61
N HIS A 73 -48.20 -12.63 -34.76
CA HIS A 73 -48.34 -11.59 -33.74
C HIS A 73 -47.32 -11.73 -32.60
N LEU A 74 -46.98 -12.95 -32.15
CA LEU A 74 -45.91 -13.22 -31.19
C LEU A 74 -44.54 -12.76 -31.73
N LEU A 75 -44.14 -13.27 -32.90
CA LEU A 75 -42.87 -12.93 -33.52
C LEU A 75 -42.76 -11.43 -33.84
N ARG A 76 -43.86 -10.77 -34.20
CA ARG A 76 -43.88 -9.31 -34.38
C ARG A 76 -43.70 -8.56 -33.05
N GLY A 77 -44.22 -9.10 -31.96
CA GLY A 77 -43.97 -8.56 -30.61
C GLY A 77 -42.50 -8.62 -30.23
N ARG A 78 -41.87 -9.78 -30.41
CA ARG A 78 -40.42 -10.00 -30.25
C ARG A 78 -39.59 -9.04 -31.10
N ALA A 79 -39.97 -8.86 -32.37
CA ALA A 79 -39.31 -7.95 -33.29
C ALA A 79 -39.37 -6.48 -32.81
N TRP A 80 -40.52 -6.00 -32.33
CA TRP A 80 -40.65 -4.66 -31.75
C TRP A 80 -39.92 -4.50 -30.41
N ALA A 81 -39.84 -5.57 -29.59
CA ALA A 81 -39.09 -5.56 -28.34
C ALA A 81 -37.57 -5.41 -28.59
N LEU A 82 -37.01 -6.10 -29.59
CA LEU A 82 -35.61 -5.94 -30.02
C LEU A 82 -35.32 -4.52 -30.56
N LEU A 83 -36.31 -3.86 -31.17
CA LEU A 83 -36.23 -2.47 -31.63
C LEU A 83 -36.48 -1.43 -30.52
N GLY A 84 -36.80 -1.86 -29.30
CA GLY A 84 -37.11 -0.99 -28.17
C GLY A 84 -38.49 -0.32 -28.19
N ASP A 85 -39.35 -0.59 -29.18
CA ASP A 85 -40.74 -0.10 -29.17
C ASP A 85 -41.62 -1.01 -28.29
N THR A 86 -41.52 -0.80 -26.99
CA THR A 86 -42.28 -1.54 -25.96
C THR A 86 -43.80 -1.42 -26.16
N ARG A 87 -44.29 -0.37 -26.84
CA ARG A 87 -45.73 -0.20 -27.11
C ARG A 87 -46.16 -1.12 -28.25
N GLN A 88 -45.45 -1.10 -29.38
CA GLN A 88 -45.76 -1.97 -30.52
C GLN A 88 -45.51 -3.45 -30.19
N ALA A 89 -44.53 -3.72 -29.32
CA ALA A 89 -44.32 -5.06 -28.75
C ALA A 89 -45.57 -5.52 -27.99
N LEU A 90 -45.98 -4.78 -26.94
CA LEU A 90 -47.14 -5.12 -26.11
C LEU A 90 -48.42 -5.30 -26.93
N VAL A 91 -48.75 -4.34 -27.81
CA VAL A 91 -49.93 -4.42 -28.70
C VAL A 91 -49.88 -5.64 -29.63
N SER A 92 -48.69 -6.08 -30.05
CA SER A 92 -48.54 -7.28 -30.87
C SER A 92 -48.77 -8.56 -30.07
N HIS A 93 -48.22 -8.66 -28.84
CA HIS A 93 -48.47 -9.80 -27.95
C HIS A 93 -49.95 -9.88 -27.51
N GLU A 94 -50.58 -8.76 -27.16
CA GLU A 94 -52.01 -8.71 -26.79
C GLU A 94 -52.91 -9.24 -27.92
N ALA A 95 -52.57 -8.92 -29.17
CA ALA A 95 -53.26 -9.42 -30.35
C ALA A 95 -52.97 -10.91 -30.63
N ALA A 96 -51.76 -11.41 -30.32
CA ALA A 96 -51.45 -12.84 -30.39
C ALA A 96 -52.38 -13.66 -29.49
N ILE A 97 -52.64 -13.17 -28.27
CA ILE A 97 -53.45 -13.84 -27.25
C ILE A 97 -54.95 -13.60 -27.48
N ALA A 98 -55.32 -12.53 -28.19
CA ALA A 98 -56.67 -12.36 -28.71
C ALA A 98 -56.97 -13.33 -29.86
N ALA A 99 -55.97 -13.66 -30.68
CA ALA A 99 -56.08 -14.67 -31.74
C ALA A 99 -55.99 -16.12 -31.22
N ARG A 100 -55.31 -16.34 -30.09
CA ARG A 100 -55.22 -17.65 -29.41
C ARG A 100 -55.35 -17.51 -27.89
N ALA A 101 -56.51 -17.87 -27.36
CA ALA A 101 -56.71 -17.97 -25.91
C ALA A 101 -55.71 -18.96 -25.28
N GLY A 102 -55.22 -18.65 -24.07
CA GLY A 102 -54.24 -19.48 -23.35
C GLY A 102 -52.82 -19.49 -23.94
N TYR A 103 -52.47 -18.59 -24.85
CA TYR A 103 -51.14 -18.53 -25.48
C TYR A 103 -50.06 -17.96 -24.54
N ALA A 104 -49.58 -18.81 -23.62
CA ALA A 104 -48.72 -18.45 -22.50
C ALA A 104 -47.37 -17.82 -22.88
N GLU A 105 -46.82 -18.13 -24.05
CA GLU A 105 -45.53 -17.61 -24.52
C GLU A 105 -45.60 -16.10 -24.79
N ALA A 106 -46.53 -15.67 -25.64
CA ALA A 106 -46.81 -14.25 -25.87
C ALA A 106 -47.20 -13.51 -24.57
N ALA A 107 -47.80 -14.21 -23.62
CA ALA A 107 -48.23 -13.63 -22.36
C ALA A 107 -47.11 -13.43 -21.34
N THR A 108 -46.15 -14.35 -21.30
CA THR A 108 -44.94 -14.20 -20.50
C THR A 108 -44.12 -13.00 -20.99
N GLU A 109 -44.03 -12.80 -22.30
CA GLU A 109 -43.33 -11.66 -22.90
C GLU A 109 -44.07 -10.33 -22.68
N ALA A 110 -45.40 -10.29 -22.82
CA ALA A 110 -46.20 -9.11 -22.49
C ALA A 110 -46.06 -8.68 -21.01
N ALA A 111 -46.09 -9.65 -20.08
CA ALA A 111 -45.89 -9.39 -18.65
C ALA A 111 -44.46 -8.89 -18.35
N GLY A 112 -43.44 -9.45 -18.99
CA GLY A 112 -42.06 -8.99 -18.88
C GLY A 112 -41.86 -7.56 -19.38
N LEU A 113 -42.49 -7.19 -20.50
CA LEU A 113 -42.46 -5.83 -21.05
C LEU A 113 -43.18 -4.83 -20.13
N LEU A 114 -44.30 -5.20 -19.52
CA LEU A 114 -44.99 -4.37 -18.51
C LEU A 114 -44.14 -4.22 -17.23
N HIS A 115 -43.45 -5.27 -16.79
CA HIS A 115 -42.54 -5.22 -15.66
C HIS A 115 -41.34 -4.30 -15.92
N ALA A 116 -40.74 -4.35 -17.11
CA ALA A 116 -39.64 -3.48 -17.53
C ALA A 116 -40.03 -1.99 -17.61
N LEU A 117 -41.32 -1.69 -17.75
CA LEU A 117 -41.88 -0.33 -17.69
C LEU A 117 -42.30 0.12 -16.27
N GLY A 118 -42.10 -0.72 -15.24
CA GLY A 118 -42.57 -0.45 -13.87
C GLY A 118 -44.09 -0.56 -13.68
N ARG A 119 -44.82 -1.06 -14.67
CA ARG A 119 -46.30 -1.14 -14.69
C ARG A 119 -46.78 -2.44 -14.04
N HIS A 120 -46.32 -2.68 -12.81
CA HIS A 120 -46.44 -3.99 -12.14
C HIS A 120 -47.89 -4.39 -11.82
N GLU A 121 -48.74 -3.45 -11.37
CA GLU A 121 -50.17 -3.71 -11.13
C GLU A 121 -50.92 -4.08 -12.41
N GLU A 122 -50.54 -3.46 -13.54
CA GLU A 122 -51.10 -3.80 -14.85
C GLU A 122 -50.63 -5.18 -15.29
N ALA A 123 -49.35 -5.54 -15.11
CA ALA A 123 -48.84 -6.87 -15.43
C ALA A 123 -49.60 -8.00 -14.69
N VAL A 124 -49.92 -7.79 -13.41
CA VAL A 124 -50.72 -8.74 -12.59
C VAL A 124 -52.17 -8.78 -13.10
N THR A 125 -52.85 -7.63 -13.17
CA THR A 125 -54.25 -7.51 -13.65
C THR A 125 -54.43 -8.12 -15.05
N TRP A 126 -53.41 -8.02 -15.88
CA TRP A 126 -53.40 -8.48 -17.26
C TRP A 126 -53.21 -10.01 -17.36
N ALA A 127 -52.44 -10.62 -16.45
CA ALA A 127 -52.32 -12.08 -16.34
C ALA A 127 -53.61 -12.72 -15.77
N ASP A 128 -54.13 -12.17 -14.67
CA ASP A 128 -55.32 -12.68 -13.97
C ASP A 128 -56.56 -12.73 -14.89
N ARG A 129 -56.71 -11.75 -15.79
CA ARG A 129 -57.89 -11.60 -16.65
C ARG A 129 -58.00 -12.60 -17.81
N ARG A 130 -57.01 -13.46 -18.04
CA ARG A 130 -56.99 -14.36 -19.21
C ARG A 130 -56.67 -15.83 -18.91
N ASP A 131 -56.68 -16.22 -17.64
CA ASP A 131 -56.60 -17.63 -17.18
C ASP A 131 -55.36 -18.38 -17.73
N ILE A 132 -54.21 -17.69 -17.73
CA ILE A 132 -52.99 -18.11 -18.42
C ILE A 132 -52.05 -18.85 -17.44
N PRO A 133 -51.71 -20.14 -17.66
CA PRO A 133 -50.91 -20.94 -16.75
C PRO A 133 -49.44 -20.49 -16.71
N THR A 134 -49.15 -19.50 -15.86
CA THR A 134 -47.85 -18.84 -15.69
C THR A 134 -47.51 -18.59 -14.21
N GLY A 135 -48.21 -19.29 -13.30
CA GLY A 135 -48.29 -19.00 -11.86
C GLY A 135 -46.96 -18.73 -11.17
N ASP A 136 -45.95 -19.57 -11.39
CA ASP A 136 -44.64 -19.42 -10.72
C ASP A 136 -43.86 -18.18 -11.20
N VAL A 137 -43.91 -17.85 -12.50
CA VAL A 137 -43.25 -16.67 -13.05
C VAL A 137 -43.95 -15.39 -12.61
N VAL A 138 -45.29 -15.40 -12.58
CA VAL A 138 -46.10 -14.27 -12.09
C VAL A 138 -45.92 -14.08 -10.58
N ALA A 139 -45.97 -15.15 -9.78
CA ALA A 139 -45.73 -15.10 -8.33
C ALA A 139 -44.30 -14.67 -7.97
N ALA A 140 -43.30 -15.06 -8.78
CA ALA A 140 -41.94 -14.55 -8.65
C ALA A 140 -41.88 -13.04 -8.92
N SER A 141 -42.49 -12.58 -10.01
CA SER A 141 -42.54 -11.17 -10.42
C SER A 141 -43.28 -10.28 -9.41
N GLU A 142 -44.41 -10.74 -8.89
CA GLU A 142 -45.20 -10.10 -7.84
C GLU A 142 -44.40 -10.01 -6.52
N SER A 143 -43.64 -11.07 -6.20
CA SER A 143 -42.78 -11.10 -5.01
C SER A 143 -41.53 -10.22 -5.16
N LEU A 144 -40.96 -10.08 -6.36
CA LEU A 144 -39.94 -9.07 -6.66
C LEU A 144 -40.49 -7.65 -6.46
N ALA A 145 -41.67 -7.35 -7.03
CA ALA A 145 -42.28 -6.03 -6.93
C ALA A 145 -42.60 -5.63 -5.48
N ARG A 146 -43.19 -6.53 -4.69
CA ARG A 146 -43.42 -6.30 -3.24
C ARG A 146 -42.12 -6.15 -2.45
N GLY A 147 -41.08 -6.91 -2.79
CA GLY A 147 -39.76 -6.74 -2.17
C GLY A 147 -39.15 -5.37 -2.46
N ASN A 148 -39.25 -4.91 -3.71
CA ASN A 148 -38.79 -3.58 -4.12
C ASN A 148 -39.57 -2.46 -3.42
N ALA A 149 -40.89 -2.62 -3.24
CA ALA A 149 -41.72 -1.67 -2.49
C ALA A 149 -41.32 -1.62 -0.99
N ALA A 150 -41.08 -2.78 -0.36
CA ALA A 150 -40.57 -2.84 1.01
C ALA A 150 -39.18 -2.20 1.16
N LEU A 151 -38.31 -2.31 0.14
CA LEU A 151 -37.06 -1.56 0.11
C LEU A 151 -37.24 -0.05 -0.01
N GLN A 152 -38.32 0.47 -0.62
CA GLN A 152 -38.57 1.91 -0.65
C GLN A 152 -38.90 2.48 0.75
N THR A 153 -39.48 1.67 1.63
CA THR A 153 -39.72 2.01 3.05
C THR A 153 -38.62 1.51 4.00
N TRP A 154 -37.53 0.96 3.46
CA TRP A 154 -36.41 0.34 4.20
C TRP A 154 -36.82 -0.83 5.14
N ASP A 155 -37.95 -1.48 4.87
CA ASP A 155 -38.35 -2.71 5.58
C ASP A 155 -37.59 -3.91 5.00
N LEU A 156 -36.36 -4.09 5.49
CA LEU A 156 -35.49 -5.20 5.13
C LEU A 156 -36.12 -6.57 5.49
N ALA A 157 -37.00 -6.65 6.49
CA ALA A 157 -37.61 -7.91 6.90
C ALA A 157 -38.69 -8.37 5.90
N ALA A 158 -39.60 -7.46 5.52
CA ALA A 158 -40.58 -7.71 4.46
C ALA A 158 -39.89 -7.92 3.10
N ALA A 159 -38.85 -7.14 2.78
CA ALA A 159 -38.06 -7.33 1.57
C ALA A 159 -37.40 -8.73 1.51
N ALA A 160 -36.74 -9.16 2.60
CA ALA A 160 -36.16 -10.51 2.71
C ALA A 160 -37.19 -11.62 2.51
N ALA A 161 -38.38 -11.48 3.10
CA ALA A 161 -39.46 -12.45 2.95
C ALA A 161 -39.99 -12.49 1.50
N CYS A 162 -40.13 -11.35 0.85
CA CYS A 162 -40.58 -11.23 -0.54
C CYS A 162 -39.54 -11.81 -1.52
N TYR A 163 -38.26 -11.43 -1.43
CA TYR A 163 -37.23 -11.98 -2.31
C TYR A 163 -36.95 -13.48 -2.06
N ARG A 164 -37.22 -14.00 -0.85
CA ARG A 164 -37.21 -15.44 -0.57
C ARG A 164 -38.32 -16.17 -1.33
N ARG A 165 -39.54 -15.61 -1.41
CA ARG A 165 -40.63 -16.15 -2.23
C ARG A 165 -40.30 -16.07 -3.72
N ALA A 166 -39.75 -14.95 -4.18
CA ALA A 166 -39.33 -14.78 -5.58
C ALA A 166 -38.31 -15.85 -6.02
N ALA A 167 -37.23 -16.04 -5.25
CA ALA A 167 -36.20 -17.03 -5.54
C ALA A 167 -36.66 -18.49 -5.38
N ALA A 168 -37.80 -18.74 -4.73
CA ALA A 168 -38.41 -20.07 -4.63
C ALA A 168 -39.34 -20.36 -5.81
N ALA A 169 -40.10 -19.37 -6.28
CA ALA A 169 -40.98 -19.50 -7.45
C ALA A 169 -40.21 -19.44 -8.79
N ALA A 170 -39.10 -18.69 -8.87
CA ALA A 170 -38.19 -18.71 -10.02
C ALA A 170 -36.76 -19.16 -9.62
N PRO A 171 -36.50 -20.47 -9.41
CA PRO A 171 -35.18 -20.98 -9.04
C PRO A 171 -34.06 -20.74 -10.07
N SER A 172 -34.37 -20.34 -11.30
CA SER A 172 -33.38 -19.94 -12.33
C SER A 172 -33.08 -18.43 -12.35
N ASP A 173 -33.84 -17.59 -11.65
CA ASP A 173 -33.68 -16.14 -11.71
C ASP A 173 -32.42 -15.65 -10.94
N PRO A 174 -31.50 -14.90 -11.58
CA PRO A 174 -30.40 -14.24 -10.90
C PRO A 174 -30.84 -12.97 -10.12
N VAL A 175 -31.92 -12.28 -10.51
CA VAL A 175 -32.32 -10.99 -9.92
C VAL A 175 -32.91 -11.16 -8.53
N ALA A 176 -33.78 -12.15 -8.31
CA ALA A 176 -34.26 -12.51 -6.97
C ALA A 176 -33.10 -12.91 -6.03
N ARG A 177 -32.02 -13.49 -6.55
CA ARG A 177 -30.82 -13.82 -5.78
C ARG A 177 -29.93 -12.62 -5.49
N LEU A 178 -29.72 -11.73 -6.46
CA LEU A 178 -29.07 -10.43 -6.26
C LEU A 178 -29.76 -9.70 -5.11
N ASN A 179 -31.09 -9.58 -5.16
CA ASN A 179 -31.89 -8.85 -4.18
C ASN A 179 -31.88 -9.52 -2.79
N ARG A 180 -31.86 -10.87 -2.72
CA ARG A 180 -31.59 -11.59 -1.46
C ARG A 180 -30.19 -11.31 -0.92
N GLY A 181 -29.18 -11.25 -1.79
CA GLY A 181 -27.80 -10.94 -1.43
C GLY A 181 -27.64 -9.52 -0.88
N PHE A 182 -28.29 -8.55 -1.54
CA PHE A 182 -28.40 -7.18 -1.07
C PHE A 182 -29.01 -7.10 0.33
N VAL A 183 -30.21 -7.66 0.54
CA VAL A 183 -30.90 -7.56 1.84
C VAL A 183 -30.16 -8.29 2.95
N ALA A 184 -29.55 -9.46 2.68
CA ALA A 184 -28.72 -10.14 3.67
C ALA A 184 -27.53 -9.27 4.12
N LEU A 185 -26.87 -8.57 3.19
CA LEU A 185 -25.75 -7.68 3.49
C LEU A 185 -26.19 -6.45 4.32
N GLU A 186 -27.30 -5.80 3.96
CA GLU A 186 -27.85 -4.68 4.75
C GLU A 186 -28.41 -5.13 6.12
N GLN A 187 -28.71 -6.42 6.29
CA GLN A 187 -29.04 -7.05 7.58
C GLN A 187 -27.80 -7.50 8.38
N GLY A 188 -26.58 -7.30 7.86
CA GLY A 188 -25.32 -7.69 8.50
C GLY A 188 -24.87 -9.14 8.25
N ASP A 189 -25.68 -9.97 7.57
CA ASP A 189 -25.31 -11.34 7.19
C ASP A 189 -24.54 -11.37 5.87
N ALA A 190 -23.28 -10.93 5.94
CA ALA A 190 -22.35 -10.96 4.82
C ALA A 190 -22.06 -12.39 4.30
N ASN A 191 -22.22 -13.43 5.14
CA ASN A 191 -21.99 -14.83 4.75
C ASN A 191 -23.12 -15.34 3.84
N SER A 192 -24.39 -15.16 4.23
CA SER A 192 -25.52 -15.48 3.35
C SER A 192 -25.54 -14.58 2.10
N ALA A 193 -25.10 -13.33 2.21
CA ALA A 193 -24.96 -12.43 1.07
C ALA A 193 -24.00 -13.02 0.02
N ILE A 194 -22.79 -13.43 0.41
CA ILE A 194 -21.81 -14.08 -0.49
C ILE A 194 -22.42 -15.32 -1.17
N GLY A 195 -23.14 -16.15 -0.42
CA GLY A 195 -23.83 -17.34 -0.96
C GLY A 195 -24.87 -17.00 -2.03
N HIS A 196 -25.72 -15.99 -1.78
CA HIS A 196 -26.75 -15.56 -2.73
C HIS A 196 -26.17 -14.84 -3.96
N LEU A 197 -25.15 -14.01 -3.78
CA LEU A 197 -24.51 -13.26 -4.87
C LEU A 197 -23.71 -14.17 -5.80
N ARG A 198 -22.98 -15.17 -5.26
CA ARG A 198 -22.32 -16.21 -6.08
C ARG A 198 -23.33 -17.02 -6.89
N GLN A 199 -24.49 -17.37 -6.33
CA GLN A 199 -25.55 -18.05 -7.08
C GLN A 199 -26.21 -17.15 -8.13
N ALA A 200 -26.37 -15.85 -7.88
CA ALA A 200 -26.84 -14.90 -8.87
C ALA A 200 -25.88 -14.83 -10.07
N LEU A 201 -24.58 -14.71 -9.81
CA LEU A 201 -23.54 -14.71 -10.84
C LEU A 201 -23.51 -16.01 -11.65
N ALA A 202 -23.61 -17.17 -10.99
CA ALA A 202 -23.63 -18.48 -11.66
C ALA A 202 -24.87 -18.71 -12.57
N LEU A 203 -25.93 -17.92 -12.41
CA LEU A 203 -27.15 -17.94 -13.23
C LEU A 203 -27.25 -16.73 -14.17
N SER A 204 -26.23 -15.87 -14.22
CA SER A 204 -26.23 -14.66 -15.03
C SER A 204 -25.70 -14.95 -16.44
N PRO A 205 -26.43 -14.58 -17.51
CA PRO A 205 -25.87 -14.57 -18.86
C PRO A 205 -24.67 -13.62 -18.96
N SER A 206 -23.69 -13.98 -19.80
CA SER A 206 -22.53 -13.14 -20.10
C SER A 206 -22.96 -11.75 -20.56
N GLY A 207 -22.43 -10.70 -19.93
CA GLY A 207 -22.76 -9.30 -20.24
C GLY A 207 -24.09 -8.78 -19.66
N ALA A 208 -24.81 -9.55 -18.84
CA ALA A 208 -26.03 -9.07 -18.20
C ALA A 208 -25.75 -7.91 -17.21
N ALA A 209 -26.53 -6.83 -17.30
CA ALA A 209 -26.24 -5.56 -16.62
C ALA A 209 -26.11 -5.66 -15.08
N HIS A 210 -26.84 -6.58 -14.46
CA HIS A 210 -26.82 -6.82 -13.01
C HIS A 210 -25.57 -7.56 -12.51
N VAL A 211 -24.70 -8.05 -13.40
CA VAL A 211 -23.41 -8.67 -13.01
C VAL A 211 -22.52 -7.66 -12.30
N ALA A 212 -22.49 -6.41 -12.76
CA ALA A 212 -21.73 -5.35 -12.11
C ALA A 212 -22.22 -5.08 -10.68
N ASP A 213 -23.54 -5.05 -10.49
CA ASP A 213 -24.17 -4.85 -9.18
C ASP A 213 -23.96 -6.06 -8.24
N ALA A 214 -24.03 -7.28 -8.78
CA ALA A 214 -23.73 -8.50 -8.02
C ALA A 214 -22.28 -8.54 -7.53
N GLN A 215 -21.33 -8.18 -8.39
CA GLN A 215 -19.91 -8.11 -8.05
C GLN A 215 -19.61 -7.00 -7.05
N PHE A 216 -20.23 -5.82 -7.18
CA PHE A 216 -20.09 -4.73 -6.20
C PHE A 216 -20.57 -5.12 -4.80
N LEU A 217 -21.75 -5.74 -4.70
CA LEU A 217 -22.26 -6.24 -3.42
C LEU A 217 -21.41 -7.38 -2.86
N LEU A 218 -20.82 -8.22 -3.72
CA LEU A 218 -19.91 -9.29 -3.31
C LEU A 218 -18.60 -8.71 -2.75
N GLY A 219 -18.08 -7.64 -3.36
CA GLY A 219 -16.94 -6.88 -2.85
C GLY A 219 -17.20 -6.25 -1.49
N ARG A 220 -18.36 -5.59 -1.31
CA ARG A 220 -18.80 -5.07 -0.01
C ARG A 220 -18.87 -6.19 1.04
N ALA A 221 -19.50 -7.33 0.73
CA ALA A 221 -19.64 -8.45 1.67
C ALA A 221 -18.28 -9.05 2.08
N TYR A 222 -17.35 -9.24 1.15
CA TYR A 222 -15.98 -9.66 1.49
C TYR A 222 -15.24 -8.62 2.35
N ARG A 223 -15.40 -7.33 2.08
CA ARG A 223 -14.81 -6.25 2.90
C ARG A 223 -15.38 -6.23 4.32
N THR A 224 -16.68 -6.47 4.51
CA THR A 224 -17.30 -6.63 5.84
C THR A 224 -16.70 -7.79 6.64
N LEU A 225 -16.27 -8.87 5.96
CA LEU A 225 -15.54 -9.98 6.58
C LEU A 225 -14.01 -9.77 6.66
N GLY A 226 -13.49 -8.60 6.28
CA GLY A 226 -12.05 -8.30 6.28
C GLY A 226 -11.25 -8.96 5.14
N HIS A 227 -11.91 -9.69 4.24
CA HIS A 227 -11.30 -10.44 3.13
C HIS A 227 -10.95 -9.51 1.94
N ALA A 228 -9.93 -8.66 2.09
CA ALA A 228 -9.65 -7.60 1.12
C ALA A 228 -9.29 -8.08 -0.30
N ALA A 229 -8.51 -9.16 -0.45
CA ALA A 229 -8.11 -9.66 -1.78
C ALA A 229 -9.31 -10.06 -2.67
N PRO A 230 -10.26 -10.92 -2.23
CA PRO A 230 -11.46 -11.20 -3.02
C PRO A 230 -12.43 -10.01 -3.08
N ALA A 231 -12.37 -9.05 -2.14
CA ALA A 231 -13.15 -7.82 -2.23
C ALA A 231 -12.67 -6.92 -3.40
N LEU A 232 -11.36 -6.68 -3.50
CA LEU A 232 -10.74 -5.91 -4.59
C LEU A 232 -10.98 -6.57 -5.96
N ALA A 233 -10.84 -7.91 -6.05
CA ALA A 233 -11.14 -8.64 -7.28
C ALA A 233 -12.61 -8.53 -7.71
N ALA A 234 -13.55 -8.54 -6.76
CA ALA A 234 -14.97 -8.32 -7.04
C ALA A 234 -15.26 -6.86 -7.46
N PHE A 235 -14.62 -5.87 -6.83
CA PHE A 235 -14.74 -4.47 -7.26
C PHE A 235 -14.13 -4.23 -8.65
N ASP A 236 -13.01 -4.88 -9.00
CA ASP A 236 -12.43 -4.81 -10.36
C ASP A 236 -13.38 -5.43 -11.38
N THR A 237 -13.91 -6.62 -11.10
CA THR A 237 -14.91 -7.26 -11.98
C THR A 237 -16.17 -6.39 -12.14
N ALA A 238 -16.60 -5.67 -11.10
CA ALA A 238 -17.72 -4.73 -11.17
C ALA A 238 -17.42 -3.50 -12.05
N ALA A 239 -16.22 -2.93 -11.93
CA ALA A 239 -15.77 -1.78 -12.72
C ALA A 239 -15.51 -2.15 -14.19
N VAL A 240 -14.95 -3.33 -14.46
CA VAL A 240 -14.77 -3.86 -15.82
C VAL A 240 -16.11 -4.18 -16.48
N ALA A 241 -17.07 -4.73 -15.73
CA ALA A 241 -18.42 -5.00 -16.25
C ALA A 241 -19.25 -3.73 -16.52
N ARG A 242 -18.95 -2.62 -15.84
CA ARG A 242 -19.62 -1.32 -16.04
C ARG A 242 -18.65 -0.15 -15.73
N PRO A 243 -17.90 0.35 -16.73
CA PRO A 243 -16.86 1.37 -16.51
C PRO A 243 -17.34 2.70 -15.92
N ASP A 244 -18.61 3.09 -16.09
CA ASP A 244 -19.19 4.28 -15.45
C ASP A 244 -19.60 4.04 -13.97
N PHE A 245 -19.37 2.84 -13.43
CA PHE A 245 -19.70 2.50 -12.05
C PHE A 245 -18.63 2.99 -11.08
N VAL A 246 -18.77 4.25 -10.66
CA VAL A 246 -17.85 4.92 -9.72
C VAL A 246 -17.83 4.28 -8.33
N GLU A 247 -18.97 3.77 -7.83
CA GLU A 247 -19.06 3.26 -6.46
C GLU A 247 -18.09 2.09 -6.12
N PRO A 248 -17.89 1.05 -6.95
CA PRO A 248 -16.81 0.06 -6.79
C PRO A 248 -15.41 0.67 -6.76
N ILE A 249 -15.15 1.69 -7.60
CA ILE A 249 -13.84 2.32 -7.74
C ILE A 249 -13.49 3.10 -6.46
N GLU A 250 -14.44 3.88 -5.93
CA GLU A 250 -14.27 4.62 -4.67
C GLU A 250 -14.09 3.65 -3.46
N GLU A 251 -14.85 2.56 -3.40
CA GLU A 251 -14.74 1.55 -2.32
C GLU A 251 -13.46 0.69 -2.40
N ALA A 252 -12.95 0.43 -3.61
CA ALA A 252 -11.68 -0.26 -3.83
C ALA A 252 -10.48 0.63 -3.52
N LEU A 253 -10.50 1.91 -3.92
CA LEU A 253 -9.47 2.89 -3.58
C LEU A 253 -9.34 3.06 -2.05
N ALA A 254 -10.47 3.19 -1.35
CA ALA A 254 -10.50 3.25 0.11
C ALA A 254 -9.93 1.97 0.76
N LEU A 255 -10.28 0.79 0.22
CA LEU A 255 -9.77 -0.48 0.72
C LEU A 255 -8.27 -0.66 0.46
N ALA A 256 -7.76 -0.28 -0.71
CA ALA A 256 -6.35 -0.33 -1.05
C ALA A 256 -5.51 0.59 -0.15
N ARG A 257 -6.01 1.81 0.13
CA ARG A 257 -5.39 2.74 1.09
C ARG A 257 -5.32 2.14 2.49
N SER A 258 -6.39 1.51 2.98
CA SER A 258 -6.42 0.81 4.28
C SER A 258 -5.54 -0.45 4.37
N ARG A 259 -4.81 -0.79 3.29
CA ARG A 259 -3.93 -1.97 3.18
C ARG A 259 -2.49 -1.62 2.79
N ALA A 260 -2.15 -0.33 2.66
CA ALA A 260 -0.83 0.16 2.22
C ALA A 260 -0.32 -0.43 0.89
N SER A 261 -1.21 -0.92 0.02
CA SER A 261 -0.81 -1.45 -1.29
C SER A 261 -0.64 -0.33 -2.31
N ASN A 262 0.46 0.41 -2.22
CA ASN A 262 0.66 1.68 -2.95
C ASN A 262 0.55 1.54 -4.48
N LYS A 263 0.84 0.36 -5.04
CA LYS A 263 0.63 0.06 -6.47
C LYS A 263 -0.84 -0.03 -6.86
N ASP A 264 -1.67 -0.68 -6.03
CA ASP A 264 -3.11 -0.77 -6.26
C ASP A 264 -3.78 0.60 -6.08
N VAL A 265 -3.35 1.37 -5.07
CA VAL A 265 -3.87 2.72 -4.78
C VAL A 265 -3.73 3.63 -6.02
N LEU A 266 -2.60 3.60 -6.72
CA LEU A 266 -2.43 4.38 -7.95
C LEU A 266 -3.38 3.94 -9.06
N ALA A 267 -3.44 2.64 -9.38
CA ALA A 267 -4.30 2.13 -10.46
C ALA A 267 -5.79 2.44 -10.22
N TRP A 268 -6.23 2.37 -8.96
CA TRP A 268 -7.60 2.76 -8.59
C TRP A 268 -7.84 4.28 -8.63
N ALA A 269 -6.84 5.10 -8.28
CA ALA A 269 -6.93 6.55 -8.39
C ALA A 269 -6.94 7.03 -9.86
N GLU A 270 -6.10 6.47 -10.72
CA GLU A 270 -6.07 6.74 -12.16
C GLU A 270 -7.41 6.36 -12.80
N ARG A 271 -7.96 5.19 -12.48
CA ARG A 271 -9.30 4.77 -12.94
C ARG A 271 -10.40 5.71 -12.44
N LEU A 272 -10.33 6.18 -11.19
CA LEU A 272 -11.27 7.18 -10.66
C LEU A 272 -11.17 8.51 -11.43
N GLN A 273 -9.95 8.97 -11.75
CA GLN A 273 -9.71 10.18 -12.52
C GLN A 273 -10.23 10.07 -13.96
N GLN A 274 -10.09 8.90 -14.61
CA GLN A 274 -10.61 8.64 -15.95
C GLN A 274 -12.16 8.67 -15.99
N VAL A 275 -12.81 8.03 -15.03
CA VAL A 275 -14.28 7.92 -14.98
C VAL A 275 -14.94 9.20 -14.43
N ARG A 276 -14.24 9.93 -13.54
CA ARG A 276 -14.77 11.12 -12.87
C ARG A 276 -13.70 12.22 -12.71
N PRO A 277 -13.25 12.87 -13.81
CA PRO A 277 -12.25 13.94 -13.75
C PRO A 277 -12.65 15.07 -12.81
N SER A 278 -11.79 15.38 -11.84
CA SER A 278 -11.96 16.41 -10.81
C SER A 278 -10.64 16.71 -10.11
N ALA A 279 -10.52 17.85 -9.43
CA ALA A 279 -9.38 18.12 -8.55
C ALA A 279 -9.18 17.00 -7.52
N LYS A 280 -10.26 16.55 -6.86
CA LYS A 280 -10.21 15.45 -5.89
C LYS A 280 -9.62 14.15 -6.46
N SER A 281 -10.01 13.74 -7.68
CA SER A 281 -9.45 12.53 -8.30
C SER A 281 -7.99 12.73 -8.73
N SER A 282 -7.60 13.92 -9.17
CA SER A 282 -6.22 14.24 -9.54
C SER A 282 -5.30 14.28 -8.32
N LEU A 283 -5.76 14.82 -7.19
CA LEU A 283 -5.03 14.77 -5.92
C LEU A 283 -4.94 13.33 -5.40
N ALA A 284 -5.97 12.51 -5.56
CA ALA A 284 -5.90 11.09 -5.20
C ALA A 284 -4.83 10.31 -5.99
N VAL A 285 -4.54 10.72 -7.24
CA VAL A 285 -3.42 10.22 -8.05
C VAL A 285 -2.09 10.79 -7.55
N ALA A 286 -2.01 12.09 -7.26
CA ALA A 286 -0.79 12.72 -6.74
C ALA A 286 -0.34 12.13 -5.39
N GLU A 287 -1.28 11.88 -4.47
CA GLU A 287 -1.05 11.15 -3.21
C GLU A 287 -0.43 9.77 -3.48
N ALA A 288 -1.00 9.00 -4.42
CA ALA A 288 -0.51 7.67 -4.75
C ALA A 288 0.90 7.70 -5.40
N LEU A 289 1.17 8.70 -6.25
CA LEU A 289 2.50 8.93 -6.84
C LEU A 289 3.54 9.34 -5.79
N PHE A 290 3.13 10.14 -4.79
CA PHE A 290 3.98 10.54 -3.68
C PHE A 290 4.41 9.34 -2.82
N GLU A 291 3.48 8.46 -2.44
CA GLU A 291 3.79 7.23 -1.69
C GLU A 291 4.64 6.24 -2.52
N LEU A 292 4.47 6.22 -3.84
CA LEU A 292 5.35 5.49 -4.77
C LEU A 292 6.69 6.21 -5.05
N ARG A 293 6.96 7.34 -4.37
CA ARG A 293 8.15 8.20 -4.53
C ARG A 293 8.39 8.74 -5.93
N ARG A 294 7.36 8.76 -6.78
CA ARG A 294 7.32 9.37 -8.13
C ARG A 294 7.05 10.88 -8.00
N LEU A 295 7.96 11.58 -7.31
CA LEU A 295 7.75 12.95 -6.82
C LEU A 295 7.50 13.97 -7.94
N ASP A 296 8.17 13.85 -9.08
CA ASP A 296 8.00 14.78 -10.22
C ASP A 296 6.61 14.64 -10.87
N GLU A 297 6.10 13.41 -10.95
CA GLU A 297 4.76 13.13 -11.49
C GLU A 297 3.67 13.54 -10.50
N ALA A 298 3.90 13.37 -9.19
CA ALA A 298 3.04 13.91 -8.14
C ALA A 298 2.97 15.45 -8.21
N ALA A 299 4.12 16.12 -8.38
CA ALA A 299 4.19 17.57 -8.57
C ALA A 299 3.40 18.01 -9.81
N ALA A 300 3.61 17.36 -10.96
CA ALA A 300 2.89 17.68 -12.20
C ALA A 300 1.36 17.51 -12.07
N ALA A 301 0.90 16.48 -11.35
CA ALA A 301 -0.53 16.27 -11.09
C ALA A 301 -1.12 17.37 -10.17
N ILE A 302 -0.36 17.84 -9.18
CA ILE A 302 -0.76 18.93 -8.28
C ILE A 302 -0.75 20.28 -9.00
N ASP A 303 0.30 20.58 -9.76
CA ASP A 303 0.43 21.82 -10.53
C ASP A 303 -0.66 21.92 -11.61
N GLY A 304 -1.09 20.78 -12.17
CA GLY A 304 -2.27 20.69 -13.04
C GLY A 304 -3.61 21.02 -12.34
N VAL A 305 -3.75 20.70 -11.05
CA VAL A 305 -4.90 21.15 -10.24
C VAL A 305 -4.78 22.64 -9.92
N LEU A 306 -3.62 23.10 -9.46
CA LEU A 306 -3.41 24.52 -9.12
C LEU A 306 -3.51 25.47 -10.31
N ALA A 307 -3.27 24.99 -11.54
CA ALA A 307 -3.49 25.75 -12.76
C ALA A 307 -4.99 25.99 -13.09
N SER A 308 -5.90 25.12 -12.62
CA SER A 308 -7.35 25.25 -12.81
C SER A 308 -8.09 25.78 -11.58
N GLU A 309 -7.59 25.45 -10.39
CA GLU A 309 -8.11 25.87 -9.08
C GLU A 309 -6.96 26.44 -8.20
N PRO A 310 -6.48 27.68 -8.45
CA PRO A 310 -5.31 28.25 -7.74
C PRO A 310 -5.50 28.40 -6.23
N ASP A 311 -6.75 28.37 -5.77
CA ASP A 311 -7.15 28.51 -4.36
C ASP A 311 -7.55 27.15 -3.72
N ASN A 312 -7.23 26.02 -4.36
CA ASN A 312 -7.47 24.69 -3.81
C ASN A 312 -6.47 24.37 -2.67
N ALA A 313 -6.95 24.42 -1.43
CA ALA A 313 -6.11 24.23 -0.24
C ALA A 313 -5.57 22.80 -0.05
N ASP A 314 -6.31 21.78 -0.50
CA ASP A 314 -5.84 20.39 -0.46
C ASP A 314 -4.66 20.22 -1.42
N ALA A 315 -4.73 20.81 -2.63
CA ALA A 315 -3.64 20.84 -3.59
C ALA A 315 -2.38 21.54 -3.03
N TRP A 316 -2.53 22.68 -2.35
CA TRP A 316 -1.41 23.33 -1.66
C TRP A 316 -0.84 22.48 -0.50
N THR A 317 -1.69 21.74 0.22
CA THR A 317 -1.25 20.80 1.26
C THR A 317 -0.41 19.67 0.67
N CYS A 318 -0.87 19.05 -0.42
CA CYS A 318 -0.11 18.06 -1.19
C CYS A 318 1.20 18.64 -1.76
N ARG A 319 1.17 19.89 -2.27
CA ARG A 319 2.36 20.57 -2.82
C ARG A 319 3.43 20.74 -1.75
N CYS A 320 3.05 21.06 -0.52
CA CYS A 320 3.98 21.08 0.61
C CYS A 320 4.57 19.69 0.90
N SER A 321 3.77 18.61 0.92
CA SER A 321 4.29 17.25 1.14
C SER A 321 5.37 16.88 0.11
N VAL A 322 5.14 17.16 -1.17
CA VAL A 322 6.13 16.89 -2.24
C VAL A 322 7.41 17.70 -2.03
N MET A 323 7.30 19.00 -1.70
CA MET A 323 8.47 19.87 -1.48
C MET A 323 9.30 19.44 -0.27
N LEU A 324 8.66 19.00 0.82
CA LEU A 324 9.34 18.40 1.99
C LEU A 324 10.11 17.12 1.62
N ALA A 325 9.57 16.29 0.71
CA ALA A 325 10.23 15.05 0.28
C ALA A 325 11.36 15.25 -0.74
N VAL A 326 11.34 16.34 -1.51
CA VAL A 326 12.47 16.81 -2.34
C VAL A 326 13.54 17.45 -1.45
N GLY A 327 13.12 18.22 -0.45
CA GLY A 327 13.95 19.06 0.41
C GLY A 327 14.01 20.53 -0.02
N ASP A 328 13.02 21.01 -0.79
CA ASP A 328 12.85 22.44 -1.07
C ASP A 328 12.03 23.08 0.06
N VAL A 329 12.75 23.52 1.09
CA VAL A 329 12.16 24.03 2.34
C VAL A 329 11.43 25.36 2.10
N ASP A 330 11.92 26.21 1.21
CA ASP A 330 11.34 27.52 0.93
C ASP A 330 10.00 27.39 0.17
N GLN A 331 9.92 26.47 -0.81
CA GLN A 331 8.63 26.12 -1.45
C GLN A 331 7.71 25.38 -0.48
N ALA A 332 8.22 24.56 0.45
CA ALA A 332 7.39 23.89 1.47
C ALA A 332 6.75 24.91 2.44
N ILE A 333 7.49 25.90 2.92
CA ILE A 333 6.94 27.00 3.73
C ILE A 333 5.89 27.76 2.91
N THR A 334 6.23 28.19 1.69
CA THR A 334 5.30 28.93 0.81
C THR A 334 3.99 28.17 0.56
N ALA A 335 4.07 26.87 0.27
CA ALA A 335 2.90 26.03 0.00
C ALA A 335 2.05 25.77 1.26
N SER A 336 2.68 25.54 2.41
CA SER A 336 1.95 25.34 3.68
C SER A 336 1.31 26.62 4.21
N GLU A 337 1.97 27.77 4.11
CA GLU A 337 1.36 29.08 4.42
C GLU A 337 0.15 29.35 3.51
N ARG A 338 0.26 29.07 2.21
CA ARG A 338 -0.86 29.21 1.27
C ARG A 338 -2.01 28.24 1.58
N ALA A 339 -1.73 26.98 1.92
CA ALA A 339 -2.74 26.01 2.36
C ALA A 339 -3.48 26.45 3.63
N LEU A 340 -2.75 26.95 4.63
CA LEU A 340 -3.31 27.41 5.91
C LEU A 340 -4.23 28.63 5.72
N VAL A 341 -3.87 29.57 4.85
CA VAL A 341 -4.69 30.76 4.52
C VAL A 341 -5.96 30.40 3.77
N LEU A 342 -5.90 29.43 2.84
CA LEU A 342 -7.03 29.06 1.98
C LEU A 342 -8.01 28.06 2.62
N GLY A 343 -7.47 27.02 3.27
CA GLY A 343 -8.25 25.85 3.72
C GLY A 343 -8.76 25.92 5.15
N GLY A 344 -8.34 26.92 5.93
CA GLY A 344 -8.77 27.08 7.32
C GLY A 344 -8.21 26.00 8.24
N ARG A 345 -6.88 26.00 8.46
CA ARG A 345 -6.20 25.21 9.51
C ARG A 345 -6.53 23.70 9.49
N SER A 346 -6.51 23.05 8.32
CA SER A 346 -6.59 21.59 8.27
C SER A 346 -5.40 20.96 9.03
N ARG A 347 -5.64 19.86 9.75
CA ARG A 347 -4.61 19.26 10.62
C ARG A 347 -3.32 18.93 9.85
N GLN A 348 -3.45 18.33 8.66
CA GLN A 348 -2.32 18.02 7.80
C GLN A 348 -1.55 19.27 7.32
N ALA A 349 -2.23 20.39 7.02
CA ALA A 349 -1.55 21.62 6.66
C ALA A 349 -0.75 22.22 7.84
N ILE A 350 -1.26 22.12 9.08
CA ILE A 350 -0.52 22.51 10.29
C ILE A 350 0.71 21.60 10.48
N VAL A 351 0.54 20.28 10.36
CA VAL A 351 1.65 19.31 10.51
C VAL A 351 2.73 19.56 9.46
N ASN A 352 2.35 19.69 8.19
CA ASN A 352 3.25 20.00 7.08
C ASN A 352 3.98 21.34 7.31
N HIS A 353 3.28 22.37 7.79
CA HIS A 353 3.91 23.66 8.13
C HIS A 353 4.91 23.51 9.28
N GLY A 354 4.58 22.76 10.35
CA GLY A 354 5.49 22.48 11.46
C GLY A 354 6.77 21.78 10.99
N ILE A 355 6.67 20.78 10.11
CA ILE A 355 7.83 20.10 9.52
C ILE A 355 8.66 21.08 8.66
N ALA A 356 8.03 21.91 7.83
CA ALA A 356 8.72 22.90 7.00
C ALA A 356 9.47 23.96 7.84
N LEU A 357 8.83 24.49 8.89
CA LEU A 357 9.45 25.39 9.86
C LEU A 357 10.64 24.74 10.57
N ALA A 358 10.52 23.48 10.98
CA ALA A 358 11.61 22.76 11.63
C ALA A 358 12.81 22.54 10.69
N GLN A 359 12.57 22.17 9.43
CA GLN A 359 13.62 22.04 8.41
C GLN A 359 14.31 23.39 8.11
N ALA A 360 13.59 24.51 8.22
CA ALA A 360 14.16 25.86 8.13
C ALA A 360 14.85 26.34 9.42
N GLY A 361 14.96 25.50 10.46
CA GLY A 361 15.53 25.87 11.76
C GLY A 361 14.62 26.74 12.65
N ARG A 362 13.39 27.05 12.22
CA ARG A 362 12.35 27.79 12.98
C ARG A 362 11.68 26.88 14.03
N VAL A 363 12.49 26.13 14.77
CA VAL A 363 12.08 25.03 15.68
C VAL A 363 11.06 25.46 16.73
N ALA A 364 11.20 26.66 17.31
CA ALA A 364 10.29 27.16 18.33
C ALA A 364 8.87 27.46 17.77
N GLU A 365 8.78 27.92 16.52
CA GLU A 365 7.50 28.16 15.85
C GLU A 365 6.84 26.85 15.41
N ALA A 366 7.63 25.89 14.93
CA ALA A 366 7.19 24.53 14.64
C ALA A 366 6.58 23.84 15.87
N GLU A 367 7.31 23.87 17.00
CA GLU A 367 6.85 23.32 18.27
C GLU A 367 5.58 23.99 18.77
N ALA A 368 5.52 25.33 18.75
CA ALA A 368 4.33 26.06 19.20
C ALA A 368 3.08 25.68 18.38
N SER A 369 3.22 25.61 17.05
CA SER A 369 2.13 25.25 16.13
C SER A 369 1.62 23.82 16.36
N LEU A 370 2.54 22.85 16.51
CA LEU A 370 2.19 21.44 16.76
C LEU A 370 1.60 21.23 18.17
N ARG A 371 2.09 21.94 19.19
CA ARG A 371 1.50 21.91 20.54
C ARG A 371 0.12 22.56 20.58
N GLU A 372 -0.14 23.62 19.81
CA GLU A 372 -1.49 24.20 19.70
C GLU A 372 -2.48 23.20 19.07
N LEU A 373 -2.06 22.48 18.02
CA LEU A 373 -2.85 21.41 17.41
C LEU A 373 -3.13 20.27 18.42
N LEU A 374 -2.13 19.80 19.17
CA LEU A 374 -2.31 18.75 20.18
C LEU A 374 -3.14 19.18 21.40
N ILE A 375 -3.29 20.49 21.66
CA ILE A 375 -4.23 21.02 22.65
C ILE A 375 -5.68 20.98 22.11
N GLN A 376 -5.87 21.19 20.81
CA GLN A 376 -7.18 21.14 20.15
C GLN A 376 -7.63 19.70 19.87
N ASP A 377 -6.69 18.83 19.50
CA ASP A 377 -6.90 17.41 19.26
C ASP A 377 -5.74 16.57 19.83
N PRO A 378 -5.84 16.12 21.09
CA PRO A 378 -4.85 15.23 21.71
C PRO A 378 -4.76 13.84 21.07
N GLY A 379 -5.59 13.52 20.07
CA GLY A 379 -5.55 12.27 19.32
C GLY A 379 -4.75 12.34 18.01
N ASP A 380 -4.22 13.51 17.62
CA ASP A 380 -3.47 13.65 16.36
C ASP A 380 -2.08 13.00 16.42
N ALA A 381 -1.99 11.75 15.97
CA ALA A 381 -0.75 10.98 15.91
C ALA A 381 0.31 11.62 14.99
N ALA A 382 -0.09 12.24 13.87
CA ALA A 382 0.84 12.87 12.93
C ALA A 382 1.50 14.12 13.54
N ALA A 383 0.73 14.91 14.29
CA ALA A 383 1.24 16.05 15.05
C ALA A 383 2.15 15.61 16.21
N ALA A 384 1.77 14.55 16.94
CA ALA A 384 2.59 13.97 18.01
C ALA A 384 3.92 13.41 17.48
N HIS A 385 3.88 12.55 16.46
CA HIS A 385 5.08 12.00 15.79
C HIS A 385 6.03 13.10 15.28
N SER A 386 5.47 14.15 14.69
CA SER A 386 6.25 15.31 14.20
C SER A 386 6.88 16.10 15.35
N LEU A 387 6.12 16.37 16.42
CA LEU A 387 6.63 17.06 17.61
C LEU A 387 7.72 16.23 18.31
N MET A 388 7.52 14.93 18.47
CA MET A 388 8.53 14.00 19.00
C MET A 388 9.82 14.07 18.18
N SER A 389 9.73 13.95 16.85
CA SER A 389 10.87 14.03 15.95
C SER A 389 11.65 15.34 16.10
N ILE A 390 10.95 16.47 16.19
CA ILE A 390 11.54 17.81 16.38
C ILE A 390 12.18 17.94 17.77
N LEU A 391 11.58 17.36 18.81
CA LEU A 391 12.17 17.30 20.15
C LEU A 391 13.45 16.44 20.16
N LEU A 392 13.52 15.36 19.40
CA LEU A 392 14.76 14.58 19.22
C LEU A 392 15.86 15.37 18.50
N ASP A 393 15.53 16.14 17.46
CA ASP A 393 16.48 17.02 16.78
C ASP A 393 17.00 18.14 17.70
N ALA A 394 16.14 18.66 18.59
CA ALA A 394 16.50 19.56 19.67
C ALA A 394 17.24 18.89 20.86
N ARG A 395 17.47 17.56 20.80
CA ARG A 395 18.00 16.70 21.88
C ARG A 395 17.17 16.67 23.18
N ARG A 396 15.90 17.06 23.13
CA ARG A 396 14.93 17.05 24.24
C ARG A 396 14.18 15.70 24.32
N ALA A 397 14.94 14.60 24.32
CA ALA A 397 14.37 13.25 24.24
C ALA A 397 13.44 12.88 25.41
N GLN A 398 13.67 13.44 26.60
CA GLN A 398 12.75 13.24 27.74
C GLN A 398 11.34 13.81 27.46
N GLU A 399 11.24 15.00 26.87
CA GLU A 399 9.95 15.56 26.45
C GLU A 399 9.34 14.77 25.28
N SER A 400 10.17 14.23 24.37
CA SER A 400 9.70 13.34 23.30
C SER A 400 9.08 12.06 23.86
N VAL A 401 9.63 11.49 24.95
CA VAL A 401 9.05 10.34 25.66
C VAL A 401 7.71 10.71 26.32
N GLU A 402 7.58 11.94 26.84
CA GLU A 402 6.35 12.42 27.47
C GLU A 402 5.23 12.69 26.46
N VAL A 403 5.54 13.32 25.32
CA VAL A 403 4.60 13.50 24.19
C VAL A 403 4.16 12.15 23.62
N GLY A 404 5.11 11.23 23.39
CA GLY A 404 4.81 9.91 22.84
C GLY A 404 3.85 9.10 23.71
N ARG A 405 4.03 9.12 25.04
CA ARG A 405 3.10 8.46 25.98
C ARG A 405 1.70 9.08 25.91
N GLN A 406 1.59 10.40 25.94
CA GLN A 406 0.29 11.09 25.90
C GLN A 406 -0.47 10.82 24.58
N ALA A 407 0.25 10.62 23.47
CA ALA A 407 -0.34 10.24 22.19
C ALA A 407 -0.75 8.76 22.14
N LEU A 408 0.07 7.85 22.70
CA LEU A 408 -0.24 6.42 22.80
C LEU A 408 -1.36 6.12 23.80
N ASP A 409 -1.57 6.95 24.83
CA ASP A 409 -2.76 6.90 25.70
C ASP A 409 -4.08 7.11 24.90
N ARG A 410 -4.00 7.62 23.66
CA ARG A 410 -5.13 7.78 22.73
C ARG A 410 -5.08 6.81 21.55
N ASN A 411 -3.89 6.55 21.02
CA ASN A 411 -3.65 5.69 19.86
C ASN A 411 -2.72 4.51 20.23
N PRO A 412 -3.12 3.59 21.13
CA PRO A 412 -2.26 2.56 21.72
C PRO A 412 -1.83 1.44 20.77
N GLU A 413 -2.16 1.55 19.48
CA GLU A 413 -1.82 0.58 18.44
C GLU A 413 -1.06 1.26 17.25
N ASP A 414 -0.68 2.53 17.39
CA ASP A 414 -0.01 3.33 16.34
C ASP A 414 1.50 3.00 16.28
N PRO A 415 1.97 2.33 15.22
CA PRO A 415 3.31 1.77 15.21
C PRO A 415 4.40 2.82 14.95
N ASP A 416 4.05 3.99 14.41
CA ASP A 416 5.01 5.07 14.11
C ASP A 416 5.28 5.91 15.38
N LEU A 417 4.25 6.11 16.22
CA LEU A 417 4.43 6.65 17.57
C LEU A 417 5.29 5.72 18.44
N HIS A 418 5.05 4.41 18.42
CA HIS A 418 5.91 3.45 19.12
C HIS A 418 7.36 3.45 18.57
N TRP A 419 7.54 3.57 17.24
CA TRP A 419 8.87 3.68 16.63
C TRP A 419 9.67 4.89 17.17
N VAL A 420 9.11 6.10 17.12
CA VAL A 420 9.84 7.31 17.60
C VAL A 420 9.98 7.30 19.13
N LEU A 421 9.04 6.70 19.87
CA LEU A 421 9.20 6.47 21.31
C LEU A 421 10.38 5.53 21.61
N SER A 422 10.60 4.50 20.79
CA SER A 422 11.74 3.59 20.91
C SER A 422 13.08 4.33 20.72
N GLU A 423 13.19 5.19 19.70
CA GLU A 423 14.38 6.02 19.47
C GLU A 423 14.64 6.95 20.66
N ALA A 424 13.59 7.62 21.16
CA ALA A 424 13.67 8.53 22.29
C ALA A 424 14.15 7.85 23.59
N LEU A 425 13.63 6.64 23.88
CA LEU A 425 14.04 5.85 25.04
C LEU A 425 15.49 5.36 24.92
N MET A 426 15.88 4.85 23.74
CA MET A 426 17.24 4.36 23.52
C MET A 426 18.29 5.50 23.51
N LEU A 427 17.94 6.70 23.02
CA LEU A 427 18.79 7.91 23.10
C LEU A 427 19.06 8.35 24.55
N LEU A 428 18.11 8.12 25.47
CA LEU A 428 18.26 8.30 26.91
C LEU A 428 18.98 7.10 27.60
N GLY A 429 19.24 6.02 26.86
CA GLY A 429 19.87 4.79 27.34
C GLY A 429 18.93 3.80 28.01
N ASP A 430 17.61 4.03 27.96
CA ASP A 430 16.60 3.07 28.41
C ASP A 430 16.32 2.03 27.34
N TYR A 431 17.32 1.17 27.11
CA TYR A 431 17.20 0.03 26.20
C TYR A 431 16.10 -0.95 26.65
N ALA A 432 15.86 -1.09 27.96
CA ALA A 432 14.90 -2.03 28.50
C ALA A 432 13.46 -1.76 28.03
N ARG A 433 13.03 -0.49 28.06
CA ARG A 433 11.75 -0.08 27.47
C ARG A 433 11.86 0.14 25.97
N GLY A 434 12.95 0.76 25.50
CA GLY A 434 13.17 1.04 24.08
C GLY A 434 13.05 -0.21 23.19
N TRP A 435 13.59 -1.36 23.60
CA TRP A 435 13.48 -2.61 22.84
C TRP A 435 12.05 -3.16 22.75
N ALA A 436 11.20 -2.90 23.76
CA ALA A 436 9.80 -3.32 23.71
C ALA A 436 8.99 -2.45 22.72
N GLU A 437 9.21 -1.14 22.74
CA GLU A 437 8.60 -0.23 21.76
C GLU A 437 9.13 -0.51 20.32
N TYR A 438 10.39 -0.94 20.19
CA TYR A 438 11.02 -1.24 18.89
C TYR A 438 10.41 -2.44 18.16
N GLU A 439 9.75 -3.38 18.83
CA GLU A 439 9.05 -4.49 18.16
C GLU A 439 7.81 -4.04 17.37
N TRP A 440 7.29 -2.83 17.59
CA TRP A 440 6.18 -2.28 16.80
C TRP A 440 6.55 -2.01 15.34
N ARG A 441 7.84 -2.00 14.98
CA ARG A 441 8.32 -1.96 13.58
C ARG A 441 7.80 -3.12 12.72
N TRP A 442 7.36 -4.23 13.33
CA TRP A 442 6.69 -5.33 12.61
C TRP A 442 5.27 -5.00 12.15
N ARG A 443 4.66 -3.95 12.71
CA ARG A 443 3.33 -3.42 12.35
C ARG A 443 3.44 -2.17 11.46
N ALA A 444 4.55 -1.43 11.53
CA ALA A 444 4.84 -0.26 10.71
C ALA A 444 5.26 -0.63 9.27
N ASP A 445 4.97 0.22 8.28
CA ASP A 445 5.46 0.05 6.90
C ASP A 445 6.87 0.64 6.71
N HIS A 446 7.81 0.17 7.53
CA HIS A 446 9.21 0.60 7.52
C HIS A 446 10.12 -0.26 6.63
N GLY A 447 9.56 -1.25 5.92
CA GLY A 447 10.30 -2.18 5.06
C GLY A 447 10.99 -3.35 5.78
N SER A 448 11.17 -3.30 7.11
CA SER A 448 11.81 -4.34 7.94
C SER A 448 11.33 -5.78 7.67
N ARG A 449 10.04 -5.96 7.34
CA ARG A 449 9.48 -7.29 7.03
C ARG A 449 10.06 -7.92 5.76
N SER A 450 10.54 -7.15 4.79
CA SER A 450 10.97 -7.68 3.48
C SER A 450 12.30 -8.45 3.52
N LEU A 451 13.00 -8.43 4.66
CA LEU A 451 14.25 -9.16 4.89
C LEU A 451 14.08 -10.40 5.79
N LEU A 452 12.89 -10.62 6.34
CA LEU A 452 12.52 -11.92 6.92
C LEU A 452 12.12 -12.88 5.79
N PRO A 453 12.46 -14.18 5.87
CA PRO A 453 11.99 -15.17 4.92
C PRO A 453 10.49 -15.44 5.11
N GLU A 454 9.76 -15.59 4.00
CA GLU A 454 8.36 -16.02 4.03
C GLU A 454 8.24 -17.42 4.64
N THR A 455 7.53 -17.53 5.77
CA THR A 455 7.37 -18.80 6.49
C THR A 455 6.13 -18.81 7.38
N GLU A 456 5.55 -19.99 7.59
CA GLU A 456 4.47 -20.24 8.56
C GLU A 456 5.01 -20.65 9.94
N LYS A 457 6.34 -20.69 10.11
CA LYS A 457 7.00 -21.08 11.35
C LYS A 457 6.82 -19.99 12.43
N PRO A 458 6.69 -20.35 13.71
CA PRO A 458 6.54 -19.37 14.79
C PRO A 458 7.76 -18.46 14.92
N PHE A 459 7.50 -17.16 15.04
CA PHE A 459 8.50 -16.18 15.45
C PHE A 459 8.79 -16.39 16.95
N TRP A 460 10.07 -16.33 17.32
CA TRP A 460 10.55 -16.49 18.68
C TRP A 460 10.72 -15.14 19.36
N HIS A 461 9.93 -14.89 20.40
CA HIS A 461 9.96 -13.67 21.21
C HIS A 461 10.75 -13.85 22.52
N GLY A 462 11.38 -15.02 22.72
CA GLY A 462 12.28 -15.29 23.84
C GLY A 462 11.66 -16.08 24.98
N GLN A 463 10.33 -16.13 25.03
CA GLN A 463 9.54 -16.79 26.07
C GLN A 463 9.34 -18.28 25.79
N GLU A 464 9.40 -18.67 24.52
CA GLU A 464 9.17 -20.03 24.05
C GLU A 464 10.40 -20.91 24.32
N ASP A 465 10.15 -22.17 24.67
CA ASP A 465 11.23 -23.15 24.87
C ASP A 465 11.77 -23.65 23.52
N ILE A 466 13.05 -23.38 23.31
CA ILE A 466 13.83 -23.75 22.12
C ILE A 466 14.85 -24.87 22.41
N THR A 467 14.77 -25.49 23.60
CA THR A 467 15.58 -26.66 23.97
C THR A 467 15.27 -27.82 23.02
N GLY A 468 16.30 -28.38 22.37
CA GLY A 468 16.10 -29.42 21.34
C GLY A 468 15.35 -28.91 20.10
N LYS A 469 15.55 -27.63 19.74
CA LYS A 469 14.98 -26.99 18.54
C LYS A 469 16.03 -26.40 17.62
N SER A 470 15.62 -26.29 16.36
CA SER A 470 16.35 -25.63 15.29
C SER A 470 15.83 -24.20 15.07
N MET A 471 16.73 -23.23 15.16
CA MET A 471 16.45 -21.79 15.00
C MET A 471 16.91 -21.28 13.64
N LEU A 472 16.20 -20.29 13.10
CA LEU A 472 16.72 -19.36 12.10
C LEU A 472 16.79 -17.94 12.66
N ILE A 473 17.91 -17.27 12.50
CA ILE A 473 18.10 -15.86 12.86
C ILE A 473 18.34 -15.09 11.56
N ALA A 474 17.46 -14.12 11.26
CA ALA A 474 17.48 -13.34 10.03
C ALA A 474 18.09 -11.93 10.22
N PRO A 475 18.66 -11.32 9.17
CA PRO A 475 19.00 -9.90 9.14
C PRO A 475 17.74 -9.08 8.89
N GLU A 476 17.81 -7.76 9.12
CA GLU A 476 16.62 -6.88 9.02
C GLU A 476 16.92 -5.47 8.51
N GLN A 477 18.16 -5.00 8.62
CA GLN A 477 18.57 -3.63 8.25
C GLN A 477 19.94 -3.67 7.53
N GLY A 478 20.84 -2.72 7.81
CA GLY A 478 22.09 -2.58 7.09
C GLY A 478 23.18 -3.56 7.51
N PHE A 479 24.30 -3.51 6.78
CA PHE A 479 25.51 -4.28 7.15
C PHE A 479 26.00 -3.95 8.57
N GLY A 480 25.85 -2.70 9.01
CA GLY A 480 26.22 -2.28 10.37
C GLY A 480 25.45 -3.01 11.46
N ASP A 481 24.15 -3.23 11.24
CA ASP A 481 23.26 -3.93 12.16
C ASP A 481 23.59 -5.42 12.21
N CYS A 482 23.81 -6.03 11.05
CA CYS A 482 24.27 -7.42 10.98
C CYS A 482 25.60 -7.60 11.73
N ILE A 483 26.56 -6.68 11.57
CA ILE A 483 27.84 -6.69 12.30
C ILE A 483 27.64 -6.44 13.80
N GLN A 484 26.77 -5.51 14.19
CA GLN A 484 26.57 -5.17 15.60
C GLN A 484 25.85 -6.28 16.37
N PHE A 485 24.77 -6.83 15.83
CA PHE A 485 23.88 -7.76 16.53
C PHE A 485 24.32 -9.23 16.47
N LEU A 486 25.28 -9.59 15.61
CA LEU A 486 25.89 -10.94 15.61
C LEU A 486 26.43 -11.33 17.00
N ARG A 487 26.82 -10.35 17.84
CA ARG A 487 27.26 -10.55 19.24
C ARG A 487 26.25 -11.26 20.15
N TYR A 488 24.96 -11.25 19.81
CA TYR A 488 23.90 -11.89 20.61
C TYR A 488 23.69 -13.36 20.23
N VAL A 489 24.10 -13.79 19.03
CA VAL A 489 23.93 -15.18 18.55
C VAL A 489 24.52 -16.22 19.52
N PRO A 490 25.74 -16.05 20.09
CA PRO A 490 26.28 -17.01 21.06
C PRO A 490 25.40 -17.22 22.30
N LEU A 491 24.59 -16.23 22.70
CA LEU A 491 23.68 -16.33 23.85
C LEU A 491 22.41 -17.13 23.52
N VAL A 492 21.91 -17.03 22.28
CA VAL A 492 20.84 -17.91 21.77
C VAL A 492 21.35 -19.35 21.62
N SER A 493 22.62 -19.51 21.23
CA SER A 493 23.26 -20.81 20.98
C SER A 493 23.37 -21.72 22.21
N ALA A 494 23.23 -21.15 23.41
CA ALA A 494 23.15 -21.89 24.67
C ALA A 494 21.74 -22.45 24.98
N ARG A 495 20.72 -22.07 24.20
CA ARG A 495 19.30 -22.48 24.37
C ARG A 495 18.77 -23.36 23.24
N ALA A 496 19.33 -23.25 22.02
CA ALA A 496 18.91 -24.03 20.84
C ALA A 496 19.86 -25.21 20.54
N GLU A 497 19.34 -26.28 19.93
CA GLU A 497 20.18 -27.40 19.46
C GLU A 497 21.00 -27.01 18.23
N ARG A 498 20.38 -26.31 17.27
CA ARG A 498 21.02 -25.81 16.05
C ARG A 498 20.54 -24.40 15.74
N ILE A 499 21.44 -23.54 15.33
CA ILE A 499 21.11 -22.19 14.82
C ILE A 499 21.60 -22.06 13.38
N GLN A 500 20.74 -21.56 12.52
CA GLN A 500 21.13 -20.98 11.24
C GLN A 500 21.08 -19.46 11.38
N VAL A 501 22.14 -18.76 10.95
CA VAL A 501 22.14 -17.29 10.88
C VAL A 501 22.28 -16.90 9.42
N LEU A 502 21.24 -16.27 8.89
CA LEU A 502 21.25 -15.71 7.56
C LEU A 502 22.03 -14.38 7.58
N VAL A 503 23.00 -14.23 6.69
CA VAL A 503 23.85 -13.02 6.60
C VAL A 503 23.87 -12.48 5.15
N PRO A 504 23.93 -11.15 4.95
CA PRO A 504 24.18 -10.57 3.64
C PRO A 504 25.42 -11.17 2.99
N LYS A 505 25.37 -11.41 1.68
CA LYS A 505 26.43 -12.12 0.94
C LYS A 505 27.79 -11.41 1.06
N GLU A 506 27.77 -10.10 1.09
CA GLU A 506 28.92 -9.20 1.23
C GLU A 506 29.64 -9.36 2.58
N LEU A 507 28.91 -9.83 3.61
CA LEU A 507 29.42 -10.11 4.95
C LEU A 507 29.81 -11.57 5.16
N HIS A 508 29.46 -12.50 4.26
CA HIS A 508 29.57 -13.93 4.54
C HIS A 508 31.03 -14.38 4.81
N GLU A 509 32.00 -13.96 3.98
CA GLU A 509 33.43 -14.27 4.21
C GLU A 509 33.95 -13.76 5.56
N LEU A 510 33.53 -12.56 5.98
CA LEU A 510 33.91 -12.00 7.28
C LEU A 510 33.21 -12.71 8.44
N ALA A 511 31.93 -13.05 8.27
CA ALA A 511 31.15 -13.76 9.27
C ALA A 511 31.71 -15.18 9.51
N LEU A 512 32.28 -15.84 8.50
CA LEU A 512 32.96 -17.14 8.66
C LEU A 512 34.19 -17.09 9.59
N LEU A 513 34.76 -15.91 9.85
CA LEU A 513 35.80 -15.68 10.87
C LEU A 513 35.24 -15.20 12.22
N ALA A 514 33.93 -15.17 12.40
CA ALA A 514 33.28 -14.82 13.66
C ALA A 514 33.45 -15.93 14.72
N ARG A 515 33.53 -15.51 15.98
CA ARG A 515 33.66 -16.43 17.14
C ARG A 515 32.30 -17.00 17.57
N LEU A 516 31.66 -17.75 16.67
CA LEU A 516 30.38 -18.41 16.92
C LEU A 516 30.55 -19.83 17.50
N PRO A 517 29.63 -20.31 18.35
CA PRO A 517 29.61 -21.70 18.82
C PRO A 517 29.38 -22.71 17.70
N ALA A 518 29.82 -23.96 17.88
CA ALA A 518 29.82 -24.99 16.84
C ALA A 518 28.42 -25.44 16.35
N ASN A 519 27.35 -25.12 17.08
CA ASN A 519 25.96 -25.33 16.66
C ASN A 519 25.35 -24.17 15.86
N CYS A 520 26.11 -23.09 15.63
CA CYS A 520 25.77 -22.02 14.69
C CYS A 520 26.30 -22.34 13.29
N VAL A 521 25.42 -22.26 12.28
CA VAL A 521 25.74 -22.36 10.86
C VAL A 521 25.40 -21.03 10.19
N LEU A 522 26.35 -20.48 9.43
CA LEU A 522 26.11 -19.30 8.61
C LEU A 522 25.52 -19.71 7.25
N VAL A 523 24.64 -18.88 6.71
CA VAL A 523 24.00 -19.05 5.41
C VAL A 523 23.99 -17.69 4.71
N ALA A 524 24.43 -17.60 3.46
CA ALA A 524 24.38 -16.32 2.73
C ALA A 524 22.98 -16.02 2.19
N SER A 525 22.63 -14.74 2.09
CA SER A 525 21.41 -14.29 1.42
C SER A 525 21.33 -14.84 -0.02
N GLY A 526 20.28 -15.63 -0.27
CA GLY A 526 20.06 -16.33 -1.55
C GLY A 526 20.45 -17.82 -1.56
N GLU A 527 21.07 -18.33 -0.51
CA GLU A 527 21.37 -19.76 -0.35
C GLU A 527 20.18 -20.53 0.27
N ALA A 528 20.20 -21.87 0.12
CA ALA A 528 19.13 -22.74 0.61
C ALA A 528 19.18 -22.89 2.14
N ILE A 529 18.16 -22.37 2.82
CA ILE A 529 17.97 -22.49 4.27
C ILE A 529 17.44 -23.90 4.59
N ALA A 530 18.11 -24.63 5.49
CA ALA A 530 17.63 -25.95 5.93
C ALA A 530 16.40 -25.82 6.86
N PRO A 531 15.55 -26.85 7.01
CA PRO A 531 14.37 -26.78 7.88
C PRO A 531 14.68 -26.31 9.31
N PHE A 532 13.82 -25.46 9.84
CA PHE A 532 13.89 -24.91 11.20
C PHE A 532 12.53 -25.05 11.92
N ASP A 533 12.53 -24.96 13.24
CA ASP A 533 11.33 -24.99 14.10
C ASP A 533 10.79 -23.59 14.38
N PHE A 534 11.70 -22.64 14.65
CA PHE A 534 11.41 -21.26 15.03
C PHE A 534 12.29 -20.28 14.24
N HIS A 535 11.86 -19.02 14.09
CA HIS A 535 12.70 -17.96 13.52
C HIS A 535 12.65 -16.64 14.32
N THR A 536 13.62 -15.75 14.14
CA THR A 536 13.64 -14.41 14.78
C THR A 536 14.53 -13.43 14.00
N SER A 537 14.51 -12.14 14.36
CA SER A 537 15.43 -11.11 13.83
C SER A 537 16.65 -10.93 14.73
N LEU A 538 17.82 -10.68 14.13
CA LEU A 538 19.02 -10.21 14.85
C LEU A 538 18.73 -9.03 15.79
N MET A 539 17.84 -8.11 15.40
CA MET A 539 17.50 -6.92 16.18
C MET A 539 16.40 -7.15 17.23
N SER A 540 15.72 -8.30 17.21
CA SER A 540 14.79 -8.72 18.29
C SER A 540 15.52 -9.49 19.41
N LEU A 541 16.74 -9.99 19.16
CA LEU A 541 17.54 -10.72 20.15
C LEU A 541 17.77 -9.98 21.49
N PRO A 542 17.98 -8.65 21.55
CA PRO A 542 18.12 -7.95 22.82
C PRO A 542 16.89 -8.07 23.73
N LEU A 543 15.68 -8.05 23.15
CA LEU A 543 14.44 -8.24 23.90
C LEU A 543 14.22 -9.71 24.25
N ALA A 544 14.41 -10.62 23.28
CA ALA A 544 14.16 -12.05 23.42
C ALA A 544 15.12 -12.76 24.39
N LEU A 545 16.32 -12.20 24.60
CA LEU A 545 17.26 -12.65 25.63
C LEU A 545 17.04 -11.95 26.99
N GLY A 546 16.14 -10.98 27.05
CA GLY A 546 15.64 -10.31 28.26
C GLY A 546 15.97 -8.80 28.29
N PRO A 547 15.00 -7.90 28.56
CA PRO A 547 15.20 -6.44 28.47
C PRO A 547 16.23 -5.87 29.47
N ALA A 548 16.61 -6.63 30.51
CA ALA A 548 17.64 -6.27 31.48
C ALA A 548 19.05 -6.83 31.12
N LEU A 549 19.21 -7.48 29.96
CA LEU A 549 20.48 -8.05 29.51
C LEU A 549 21.49 -6.91 29.20
N PRO A 550 22.67 -6.88 29.83
CA PRO A 550 23.72 -5.92 29.46
C PRO A 550 24.23 -6.20 28.04
N ILE A 551 24.53 -5.14 27.29
CA ILE A 551 25.07 -5.22 25.93
C ILE A 551 26.34 -6.09 25.94
N PRO A 552 26.42 -7.18 25.15
CA PRO A 552 27.60 -8.05 25.12
C PRO A 552 28.83 -7.28 24.63
N ALA A 553 29.83 -7.11 25.51
CA ALA A 553 31.03 -6.32 25.26
C ALA A 553 32.31 -7.18 25.12
N ALA A 554 32.16 -8.48 24.88
CA ALA A 554 33.29 -9.41 24.68
C ALA A 554 33.92 -9.18 23.28
N LEU A 555 35.00 -8.40 23.24
CA LEU A 555 35.70 -8.04 22.00
C LEU A 555 37.06 -8.76 21.87
N PRO A 556 37.53 -9.03 20.64
CA PRO A 556 36.78 -8.95 19.38
C PRO A 556 35.98 -10.23 19.13
N TYR A 557 34.84 -10.10 18.44
CA TYR A 557 33.99 -11.21 18.01
C TYR A 557 34.00 -11.45 16.49
N LEU A 558 34.51 -10.50 15.70
CA LEU A 558 34.93 -10.66 14.30
C LEU A 558 36.47 -10.55 14.22
N ARG A 559 37.07 -10.99 13.11
CA ARG A 559 38.50 -10.81 12.79
C ARG A 559 38.74 -10.66 11.29
N GLY A 560 39.85 -10.01 10.93
CA GLY A 560 40.42 -10.08 9.59
C GLY A 560 41.10 -11.43 9.31
N ASP A 561 41.46 -11.68 8.05
CA ASP A 561 42.27 -12.84 7.69
C ASP A 561 43.74 -12.61 8.10
N PRO A 562 44.36 -13.49 8.91
CA PRO A 562 45.71 -13.24 9.43
C PRO A 562 46.80 -13.02 8.36
N GLY A 563 46.66 -13.61 7.17
CA GLY A 563 47.59 -13.43 6.06
C GLY A 563 47.39 -12.09 5.35
N ARG A 564 46.12 -11.71 5.08
CA ARG A 564 45.78 -10.38 4.53
C ARG A 564 46.21 -9.27 5.51
N VAL A 565 45.95 -9.43 6.81
CA VAL A 565 46.36 -8.49 7.87
C VAL A 565 47.87 -8.25 7.87
N GLU A 566 48.68 -9.30 7.82
CA GLU A 566 50.14 -9.18 7.84
C GLU A 566 50.69 -8.53 6.55
N SER A 567 50.10 -8.83 5.40
CA SER A 567 50.39 -8.13 4.13
C SER A 567 50.10 -6.62 4.22
N TRP A 568 48.96 -6.24 4.83
CA TRP A 568 48.64 -4.83 5.05
C TRP A 568 49.60 -4.15 6.02
N ARG A 569 50.03 -4.82 7.11
CA ARG A 569 51.03 -4.26 8.05
C ARG A 569 52.35 -3.95 7.36
N GLN A 570 52.82 -4.83 6.48
CA GLN A 570 54.08 -4.62 5.75
C GLN A 570 53.98 -3.43 4.78
N ARG A 571 52.83 -3.26 4.11
CA ARG A 571 52.54 -2.09 3.26
C ARG A 571 52.45 -0.79 4.05
N ILE A 572 51.76 -0.79 5.19
CA ILE A 572 51.61 0.38 6.08
C ILE A 572 52.95 0.76 6.73
N ALA A 573 53.77 -0.22 7.14
CA ALA A 573 55.10 0.06 7.69
C ALA A 573 56.03 0.75 6.67
N ALA A 574 55.89 0.46 5.37
CA ALA A 574 56.67 1.09 4.31
C ALA A 574 56.38 2.60 4.12
N GLU A 575 55.25 3.09 4.64
CA GLU A 575 54.86 4.51 4.60
C GLU A 575 55.58 5.36 5.67
N GLY A 576 56.26 4.73 6.64
CA GLY A 576 57.15 5.40 7.60
C GLY A 576 56.50 6.39 8.56
N CYS A 577 55.16 6.41 8.68
CA CYS A 577 54.41 7.37 9.48
C CYS A 577 54.10 6.86 10.89
N LYS A 578 54.00 7.77 11.88
CA LYS A 578 53.85 7.43 13.30
C LYS A 578 52.47 6.86 13.67
N LEU A 579 51.44 7.34 12.98
CA LEU A 579 50.05 6.95 13.21
C LEU A 579 49.33 6.77 11.86
N ASN A 580 48.74 5.61 11.66
CA ASN A 580 48.10 5.21 10.41
C ASN A 580 46.59 5.11 10.63
N VAL A 581 45.87 6.05 10.02
CA VAL A 581 44.49 6.41 10.37
C VAL A 581 43.53 5.96 9.27
N GLY A 582 42.69 4.96 9.55
CA GLY A 582 41.64 4.54 8.62
C GLY A 582 40.49 5.54 8.61
N VAL A 583 40.03 5.98 7.42
CA VAL A 583 39.00 7.03 7.31
C VAL A 583 37.79 6.66 6.47
N THR A 584 36.60 7.04 6.95
CA THR A 584 35.32 6.96 6.23
C THR A 584 34.51 8.22 6.51
N TRP A 585 34.21 9.01 5.49
CA TRP A 585 33.60 10.34 5.64
C TRP A 585 32.13 10.39 5.21
N SER A 586 31.61 9.37 4.51
CA SER A 586 30.21 9.35 4.09
C SER A 586 29.59 7.95 4.06
N GLY A 587 28.27 7.88 4.30
CA GLY A 587 27.47 6.66 4.25
C GLY A 587 26.92 6.33 2.86
N ASN A 588 25.98 5.38 2.80
CA ASN A 588 25.22 5.11 1.56
C ASN A 588 24.23 6.26 1.27
N LEU A 589 24.14 6.67 0.01
CA LEU A 589 23.24 7.72 -0.49
C LEU A 589 21.75 7.35 -0.33
N ASP A 590 21.39 6.07 -0.47
CA ASP A 590 19.99 5.61 -0.39
C ASP A 590 19.40 5.66 1.04
N HIS A 591 20.25 5.89 2.05
CA HIS A 591 19.85 5.83 3.45
C HIS A 591 19.22 7.15 3.91
N ARG A 592 17.98 7.11 4.41
CA ARG A 592 17.15 8.28 4.78
C ARG A 592 17.92 9.39 5.54
N ASN A 593 18.70 9.06 6.58
CA ASN A 593 19.46 10.02 7.40
C ASN A 593 20.88 10.39 6.85
N ASP A 594 21.23 10.05 5.60
CA ASP A 594 22.61 10.21 5.11
C ASP A 594 23.09 11.67 5.05
N ARG A 595 22.24 12.58 4.56
CA ARG A 595 22.54 14.02 4.42
C ARG A 595 22.99 14.69 5.74
N ASN A 596 22.55 14.14 6.87
CA ASN A 596 22.81 14.65 8.22
C ASN A 596 24.16 14.16 8.76
N ARG A 597 24.47 12.87 8.60
CA ARG A 597 25.68 12.22 9.17
C ARG A 597 26.93 12.29 8.29
N SER A 598 26.77 12.48 6.98
CA SER A 598 27.88 12.45 6.02
C SER A 598 28.58 13.80 5.91
N ILE A 599 29.89 13.77 5.71
CA ILE A 599 30.77 14.95 5.62
C ILE A 599 31.35 15.01 4.21
N PRO A 600 31.16 16.09 3.43
CA PRO A 600 31.82 16.26 2.13
C PRO A 600 33.34 16.19 2.31
N LEU A 601 34.05 15.48 1.44
CA LEU A 601 35.48 15.20 1.66
C LEU A 601 36.32 16.49 1.77
N GLN A 602 35.97 17.51 0.99
CA GLN A 602 36.60 18.83 1.04
C GLN A 602 36.52 19.51 2.43
N VAL A 603 35.50 19.19 3.23
CA VAL A 603 35.38 19.62 4.64
C VAL A 603 36.09 18.64 5.56
N PHE A 604 35.90 17.32 5.33
CA PHE A 604 36.48 16.25 6.14
C PHE A 604 38.01 16.33 6.28
N ARG A 605 38.71 16.81 5.24
CA ARG A 605 40.15 17.14 5.24
C ARG A 605 40.62 18.02 6.41
N GLY A 606 39.71 18.71 7.11
CA GLY A 606 40.03 19.39 8.37
C GLY A 606 40.69 18.51 9.46
N ILE A 607 40.65 17.18 9.35
CA ILE A 607 41.38 16.26 10.24
C ILE A 607 42.88 16.11 9.95
N GLU A 608 43.41 16.69 8.86
CA GLU A 608 44.84 16.64 8.50
C GLU A 608 45.73 16.97 9.72
N ALA A 609 46.50 15.97 10.18
CA ALA A 609 47.18 15.95 11.47
C ALA A 609 48.67 15.66 11.33
N ALA A 610 49.52 16.38 12.05
CA ALA A 610 50.97 16.20 11.97
C ALA A 610 51.40 14.78 12.39
N GLY A 611 52.26 14.14 11.58
CA GLY A 611 52.78 12.79 11.83
C GLY A 611 51.82 11.63 11.52
N CYS A 612 50.63 11.93 10.99
CA CYS A 612 49.63 10.94 10.61
C CYS A 612 49.67 10.63 9.10
N ARG A 613 49.41 9.38 8.72
CA ARG A 613 49.04 8.96 7.36
C ARG A 613 47.58 8.53 7.37
N PHE A 614 46.82 8.91 6.36
CA PHE A 614 45.40 8.53 6.24
C PHE A 614 45.23 7.41 5.22
N VAL A 615 44.28 6.51 5.45
CA VAL A 615 44.00 5.38 4.57
C VAL A 615 42.50 5.30 4.31
N SER A 616 42.09 5.37 3.05
CA SER A 616 40.67 5.35 2.69
C SER A 616 40.05 3.98 2.98
N LEU A 617 39.08 3.96 3.89
CA LEU A 617 38.15 2.85 4.15
C LEU A 617 36.77 3.15 3.54
N GLN A 618 36.66 4.15 2.67
CA GLN A 618 35.41 4.57 2.02
C GLN A 618 35.06 3.59 0.88
N PRO A 619 34.00 2.77 0.99
CA PRO A 619 33.71 1.70 0.02
C PRO A 619 33.16 2.24 -1.32
N VAL A 620 32.46 3.38 -1.28
CA VAL A 620 31.97 4.09 -2.45
C VAL A 620 32.30 5.58 -2.27
N VAL A 621 33.07 6.14 -3.20
CA VAL A 621 33.44 7.55 -3.23
C VAL A 621 32.43 8.31 -4.11
N ARG A 622 31.88 9.41 -3.57
CA ARG A 622 30.91 10.25 -4.29
C ARG A 622 31.61 11.03 -5.39
N GLU A 623 30.89 11.34 -6.48
CA GLU A 623 31.45 12.13 -7.58
C GLU A 623 31.95 13.51 -7.10
N SER A 624 31.21 14.14 -6.19
CA SER A 624 31.57 15.39 -5.51
C SER A 624 32.87 15.33 -4.71
N ASP A 625 33.28 14.14 -4.25
CA ASP A 625 34.46 13.96 -3.41
C ASP A 625 35.74 13.72 -4.24
N ARG A 626 35.64 13.27 -5.50
CA ARG A 626 36.82 12.84 -6.28
C ARG A 626 37.89 13.91 -6.40
N GLN A 627 37.51 15.17 -6.64
CA GLN A 627 38.46 16.27 -6.75
C GLN A 627 39.18 16.55 -5.42
N ALA A 628 38.45 16.49 -4.29
CA ALA A 628 39.05 16.64 -2.96
C ALA A 628 40.00 15.47 -2.63
N MET A 629 39.65 14.26 -3.07
CA MET A 629 40.42 13.03 -2.89
C MET A 629 41.74 13.06 -3.67
N SER A 630 41.71 13.40 -4.96
CA SER A 630 42.92 13.54 -5.79
C SER A 630 43.87 14.65 -5.30
N ASN A 631 43.35 15.62 -4.53
CA ASN A 631 44.11 16.73 -3.98
C ASN A 631 44.66 16.47 -2.56
N TRP A 632 44.51 15.26 -2.00
CA TRP A 632 44.94 14.92 -0.63
C TRP A 632 46.08 13.87 -0.64
N PRO A 633 47.36 14.30 -0.74
CA PRO A 633 48.49 13.38 -0.91
C PRO A 633 48.82 12.53 0.33
N GLU A 634 48.31 12.88 1.51
CA GLU A 634 48.42 12.08 2.73
C GLU A 634 47.39 10.94 2.83
N LEU A 635 46.43 10.86 1.89
CA LEU A 635 45.40 9.82 1.85
C LEU A 635 45.78 8.68 0.87
N LEU A 636 46.01 7.49 1.41
CA LEU A 636 46.27 6.28 0.63
C LEU A 636 44.97 5.69 0.08
N LEU A 637 44.98 5.38 -1.21
CA LEU A 637 43.82 4.93 -1.97
C LEU A 637 44.01 3.48 -2.44
N TRP A 638 43.62 2.53 -1.59
CA TRP A 638 43.66 1.08 -1.88
C TRP A 638 42.26 0.50 -2.17
N GLY A 639 41.27 1.34 -2.46
CA GLY A 639 39.85 0.95 -2.56
C GLY A 639 39.53 -0.14 -3.60
N GLU A 640 40.28 -0.20 -4.71
CA GLU A 640 40.10 -1.26 -5.74
C GLU A 640 40.53 -2.67 -5.26
N GLU A 641 41.23 -2.74 -4.14
CA GLU A 641 41.65 -3.96 -3.46
C GLU A 641 40.66 -4.36 -2.33
N LEU A 642 39.82 -3.42 -1.86
CA LEU A 642 38.83 -3.64 -0.79
C LEU A 642 37.52 -4.19 -1.36
N ARG A 643 37.54 -5.45 -1.80
CA ARG A 643 36.44 -6.08 -2.55
C ARG A 643 35.40 -6.76 -1.67
N SER A 644 35.71 -6.96 -0.40
CA SER A 644 34.84 -7.58 0.59
C SER A 644 34.95 -6.89 1.95
N PHE A 645 33.98 -7.10 2.84
CA PHE A 645 34.11 -6.69 4.24
C PHE A 645 35.27 -7.40 4.95
N LEU A 646 35.72 -8.56 4.47
CA LEU A 646 36.91 -9.26 4.98
C LEU A 646 38.21 -8.54 4.61
N ASP A 647 38.33 -7.99 3.39
CA ASP A 647 39.48 -7.16 3.00
C ASP A 647 39.56 -5.90 3.86
N THR A 648 38.43 -5.21 4.01
CA THR A 648 38.30 -4.01 4.86
C THR A 648 38.66 -4.32 6.31
N ALA A 649 38.14 -5.42 6.89
CA ALA A 649 38.50 -5.86 8.23
C ALA A 649 40.01 -6.18 8.38
N SER A 650 40.59 -6.80 7.37
CA SER A 650 42.01 -7.18 7.35
C SER A 650 42.94 -5.97 7.25
N LEU A 651 42.55 -4.94 6.49
CA LEU A 651 43.24 -3.65 6.47
C LEU A 651 43.09 -2.93 7.82
N MET A 652 41.91 -2.97 8.43
CA MET A 652 41.64 -2.31 9.72
C MET A 652 42.47 -2.91 10.88
N GLU A 653 42.66 -4.23 10.95
CA GLU A 653 43.57 -4.87 11.94
C GLU A 653 45.08 -4.59 11.70
N ALA A 654 45.43 -3.85 10.64
CA ALA A 654 46.77 -3.33 10.36
C ALA A 654 46.92 -1.81 10.60
N LEU A 655 45.82 -1.10 10.94
CA LEU A 655 45.79 0.33 11.21
C LEU A 655 45.80 0.64 12.72
N ASP A 656 46.16 1.86 13.06
CA ASP A 656 46.38 2.27 14.46
C ASP A 656 45.12 2.84 15.13
N VAL A 657 44.27 3.50 14.35
CA VAL A 657 42.99 4.09 14.77
C VAL A 657 42.07 4.27 13.56
N VAL A 658 40.77 4.09 13.75
CA VAL A 658 39.74 4.34 12.73
C VAL A 658 38.99 5.64 13.08
N VAL A 659 38.79 6.51 12.10
CA VAL A 659 38.01 7.76 12.21
C VAL A 659 36.89 7.71 11.18
N ALA A 660 35.64 7.51 11.63
CA ALA A 660 34.53 7.25 10.74
C ALA A 660 33.24 7.97 11.16
N VAL A 661 32.48 8.45 10.17
CA VAL A 661 31.06 8.81 10.36
C VAL A 661 30.20 7.56 10.58
N ASP A 662 29.04 7.75 11.19
CA ASP A 662 28.09 6.70 11.63
C ASP A 662 27.68 5.71 10.50
N THR A 663 28.41 4.60 10.39
CA THR A 663 28.37 3.65 9.26
C THR A 663 28.78 2.24 9.68
N SER A 664 28.62 1.26 8.78
CA SER A 664 29.12 -0.12 8.96
C SER A 664 30.61 -0.21 9.29
N VAL A 665 31.45 0.77 8.89
CA VAL A 665 32.87 0.81 9.23
C VAL A 665 33.09 1.06 10.73
N VAL A 666 32.25 1.88 11.37
CA VAL A 666 32.26 2.08 12.83
C VAL A 666 31.92 0.77 13.54
N HIS A 667 30.86 0.09 13.09
CA HIS A 667 30.43 -1.18 13.67
C HIS A 667 31.48 -2.28 13.49
N LEU A 668 32.19 -2.28 12.35
CA LEU A 668 33.29 -3.19 12.06
C LEU A 668 34.51 -2.92 12.95
N ALA A 669 34.97 -1.67 13.03
CA ALA A 669 36.10 -1.27 13.88
C ALA A 669 35.86 -1.69 15.33
N GLY A 670 34.65 -1.43 15.83
CA GLY A 670 34.23 -1.84 17.15
C GLY A 670 34.09 -3.36 17.34
N ALA A 671 33.63 -4.12 16.33
CA ALA A 671 33.56 -5.59 16.38
C ALA A 671 34.94 -6.26 16.39
N LEU A 672 35.92 -5.62 15.73
CA LEU A 672 37.36 -5.95 15.73
C LEU A 672 38.09 -5.44 16.99
N GLY A 673 37.42 -4.66 17.86
CA GLY A 673 37.99 -4.12 19.10
C GLY A 673 39.03 -3.01 18.90
N LEU A 674 39.03 -2.35 17.74
CA LEU A 674 40.04 -1.38 17.36
C LEU A 674 39.76 0.01 17.96
N PRO A 675 40.81 0.82 18.24
CA PRO A 675 40.65 2.22 18.63
C PRO A 675 39.85 2.98 17.56
N THR A 676 38.72 3.56 17.96
CA THR A 676 37.77 4.17 17.01
C THR A 676 37.37 5.58 17.45
N LYS A 677 37.23 6.51 16.51
CA LYS A 677 36.66 7.85 16.70
C LYS A 677 35.42 7.97 15.81
N VAL A 678 34.25 8.06 16.44
CA VAL A 678 32.97 8.12 15.74
C VAL A 678 32.55 9.57 15.58
N LEU A 679 32.33 10.02 14.35
CA LEU A 679 31.90 11.39 14.05
C LEU A 679 30.37 11.42 13.92
N LEU A 680 29.73 12.26 14.74
CA LEU A 680 28.28 12.22 14.96
C LEU A 680 27.61 13.58 14.72
N PRO A 681 26.46 13.61 14.01
CA PRO A 681 25.66 14.81 13.86
C PRO A 681 24.98 15.22 15.17
N ARG A 682 24.30 16.38 15.16
CA ARG A 682 23.63 16.92 16.36
C ARG A 682 22.55 15.99 16.93
N ARG A 683 21.76 15.34 16.06
CA ARG A 683 20.84 14.24 16.37
C ARG A 683 21.50 12.92 15.93
N PRO A 684 22.27 12.25 16.80
CA PRO A 684 22.92 10.99 16.46
C PRO A 684 21.91 9.85 16.38
N ASP A 685 22.31 8.72 15.81
CA ASP A 685 21.58 7.46 16.02
C ASP A 685 21.52 7.07 17.50
N TRP A 686 20.44 6.40 17.89
CA TRP A 686 20.16 6.05 19.29
C TRP A 686 21.24 5.19 19.95
N ARG A 687 22.01 4.41 19.18
CA ARG A 687 23.13 3.58 19.68
C ARG A 687 24.18 4.42 20.43
N TRP A 688 24.29 5.69 20.07
CA TRP A 688 25.32 6.59 20.58
C TRP A 688 24.87 7.40 21.79
N GLN A 689 23.56 7.49 22.09
CA GLN A 689 22.99 8.33 23.16
C GLN A 689 23.33 9.83 22.98
N LEU A 690 22.88 10.71 23.90
CA LEU A 690 22.98 12.17 23.69
C LEU A 690 24.24 12.86 24.25
N GLU A 691 24.65 12.57 25.49
CA GLU A 691 25.55 13.45 26.27
C GLU A 691 26.95 12.90 26.57
N ARG A 692 27.25 11.66 26.19
CA ARG A 692 28.50 10.96 26.54
C ARG A 692 29.57 11.02 25.46
N GLU A 693 30.85 10.88 25.81
CA GLU A 693 31.97 10.73 24.85
C GLU A 693 32.42 9.28 24.63
N ASP A 694 31.93 8.32 25.41
CA ASP A 694 32.16 6.88 25.26
C ASP A 694 30.89 6.17 24.74
N THR A 695 30.92 4.85 24.54
CA THR A 695 29.74 4.08 24.09
C THR A 695 29.62 2.74 24.81
N PRO A 696 28.40 2.30 25.19
CA PRO A 696 28.20 0.99 25.81
C PRO A 696 28.34 -0.17 24.80
N TRP A 697 28.40 0.11 23.50
CA TRP A 697 28.51 -0.90 22.45
C TRP A 697 29.94 -1.33 22.14
N TYR A 698 30.91 -0.42 22.33
CA TYR A 698 32.28 -0.58 21.86
C TYR A 698 33.28 0.14 22.79
N PRO A 699 33.82 -0.53 23.82
CA PRO A 699 34.74 0.09 24.78
C PRO A 699 36.02 0.72 24.20
N SER A 700 36.37 0.42 22.94
CA SER A 700 37.50 1.02 22.21
C SER A 700 37.15 2.30 21.43
N ALA A 701 35.90 2.78 21.49
CA ALA A 701 35.41 3.89 20.68
C ALA A 701 35.11 5.17 21.49
N ARG A 702 35.60 6.31 21.00
CA ARG A 702 35.29 7.67 21.48
C ARG A 702 34.38 8.40 20.49
N LEU A 703 33.45 9.19 20.98
CA LEU A 703 32.38 9.84 20.21
C LEU A 703 32.62 11.36 20.12
N PHE A 704 32.63 11.90 18.90
CA PHE A 704 32.83 13.31 18.60
C PHE A 704 31.56 13.87 17.95
N ARG A 705 30.81 14.68 18.70
CA ARG A 705 29.46 15.15 18.32
C ARG A 705 29.46 16.62 17.94
N GLN A 706 28.68 16.99 16.94
CA GLN A 706 28.38 18.39 16.61
C GLN A 706 27.80 19.19 17.79
N ALA A 707 28.42 20.34 18.09
CA ALA A 707 27.84 21.34 18.98
C ALA A 707 26.59 22.00 18.37
N LYS A 708 26.59 22.22 17.04
CA LYS A 708 25.49 22.80 16.25
C LYS A 708 25.28 21.97 14.97
N PRO A 709 24.04 21.82 14.46
CA PRO A 709 23.80 21.13 13.19
C PRO A 709 24.67 21.70 12.06
N GLY A 710 25.33 20.81 11.30
CA GLY A 710 26.21 21.19 10.19
C GLY A 710 27.61 21.67 10.56
N ASP A 711 27.91 21.93 11.84
CA ASP A 711 29.22 22.40 12.31
C ASP A 711 30.23 21.24 12.40
N TRP A 712 30.53 20.63 11.26
CA TRP A 712 31.58 19.62 11.11
C TRP A 712 33.01 20.17 11.33
N PRO A 713 33.39 21.39 10.91
CA PRO A 713 34.74 21.90 11.13
C PRO A 713 35.18 21.90 12.61
N GLU A 714 34.27 22.21 13.53
CA GLU A 714 34.51 22.14 14.99
C GLU A 714 34.81 20.69 15.45
N VAL A 715 34.01 19.73 15.00
CA VAL A 715 34.18 18.30 15.28
C VAL A 715 35.55 17.81 14.76
N LEU A 716 35.87 18.12 13.50
CA LEU A 716 37.10 17.68 12.84
C LEU A 716 38.35 18.31 13.48
N ALA A 717 38.26 19.55 13.97
CA ALA A 717 39.34 20.19 14.72
C ALA A 717 39.64 19.51 16.06
N ARG A 718 38.61 19.06 16.81
CA ARG A 718 38.79 18.24 18.02
C ARG A 718 39.40 16.87 17.71
N VAL A 719 39.00 16.25 16.60
CA VAL A 719 39.55 14.96 16.15
C VAL A 719 41.03 15.08 15.78
N ARG A 720 41.41 16.13 15.03
CA ARG A 720 42.80 16.43 14.69
C ARG A 720 43.68 16.54 15.94
N ALA A 721 43.26 17.34 16.93
CA ALA A 721 44.03 17.53 18.15
C ALA A 721 44.23 16.23 18.96
N ASP A 722 43.27 15.30 18.92
CA ASP A 722 43.41 13.96 19.51
C ASP A 722 44.38 13.09 18.70
N LEU A 723 44.28 13.08 17.36
CA LEU A 723 45.23 12.37 16.47
C LEU A 723 46.67 12.86 16.65
N GLU A 724 46.89 14.17 16.75
CA GLU A 724 48.21 14.78 17.00
C GLU A 724 48.76 14.37 18.37
N ALA A 725 47.90 14.33 19.40
CA ALA A 725 48.29 13.83 20.73
C ALA A 725 48.63 12.33 20.72
N LEU A 726 47.94 11.50 19.93
CA LEU A 726 48.26 10.08 19.75
C LEU A 726 49.57 9.87 18.97
N ALA A 727 49.79 10.64 17.91
CA ALA A 727 51.04 10.60 17.13
C ALA A 727 52.25 11.07 17.96
N ALA A 728 52.07 12.04 18.87
CA ALA A 728 53.10 12.51 19.79
C ALA A 728 53.48 11.50 20.89
N GLN A 729 52.58 10.56 21.24
CA GLN A 729 52.84 9.49 22.22
C GLN A 729 53.64 8.30 21.63
N ARG A 730 53.77 8.23 20.30
CA ARG A 730 54.41 7.13 19.55
C ARG A 730 55.81 7.54 19.06
N ASN A 731 56.69 7.88 20.01
CA ASN A 731 58.11 8.16 19.77
C ASN A 731 58.98 6.92 20.01
#